data_AF-A0A241V2W3-F1
#
_entry.id   AF-A0A241V2W3-F1
#
_cell.length_a   1.000
_cell.length_b   1.000
_cell.length_c   1.000
_cell.angle_alpha   90.00
_cell.angle_beta   90.00
_cell.angle_gamma   90.00
#
_symmetry.space_group_name_H-M   'P 1'
#
loop_
_entity.id
_entity.type
_entity.pdbx_description
1 polymer ?
#
loop_
_entity_poly.entity_id
_entity_poly.type
_entity_poly.pdbx_seq_one_letter_code
_entity_poly.pdbx_strand_id
1 'polypeptide(L)'
;MNNNHRKPLQGTQLEYFDVREAVEQIQPGAYAKLPYTSKVLAEQLVRRCDPAILEQSLKELIFSKQDHDFPWYPARVVCHDILGQTALVDLAGLRDAIADQGGDPSKVNPVVPTQLIVDHSLAVEYGGFDPDAFEKNRAIEDRRNEDRFHFIEWTKTAFENVDVIPAGNGIMHQINLEKMSPVVQNREGVAFPDTCVGTDSHTPHTDALGVISIGVGGLEAENVMLGRASWMRLPDIIGVELVGQRQAGITATDIVLALTEFLRKERVVGAYLEFFGEGADSMSVGDRATISNMTPEYGATAAMFYIDQNTIDYLTLTGREADQVKLVETYAKEIGLWASDMKQAQYPRVLRFDLSTVTRNIAGPSNPHARVSTADLKAKGIAGNLEAARAQEAEGLIPDGAVIIAAITSCTNTSNPRNTVAAGLLARKANELGLTRKPWVKSSFAPGSKAAALYLEEADVLDDLEKLGFGIVAYACTTCNGMSGALDPKLQQEIIDRDLYATAVLSGNRNFDGRIHPYAKQAFLASPPLVVAYAIAGTIRFDIEKDALGNDKDGNPIYLKDIWPSDAEIDALVKEAVKPEQFRKVYIPMFDLGVTEKAASPLYDWRPQSTYIRRPPYWEGALAAPRTLANMRPLAILPDNITTDHLSPSNAIMMDSAAGEYLHKMGVPEEDFNSYATHRGDHLTAQRATFANPKLFNEMVVRSDGTIKQGSKARVEPEGEVMRMWEAIETYMNRKQPLIIIAGKDYGQGSSRDWAAKGVRLAGVEVIVAEGFERIHRTNLVGMGVLPLEFKAGVDRKTLKLDGTELYSVIGNIAPRSTLTLVIERATDDGKSEIVEVPVTCRLDTEEEVSVYEAGGVLQRFAQDFLESQEEKEQLRA
;
A
#
# COMPACT_ATOMS: atom_id res chain seq x y z
N MET A 1 -31.21 1.05 -3.64
CA MET A 1 -30.82 2.28 -4.38
C MET A 1 -31.99 3.25 -4.31
N ASN A 2 -31.71 4.55 -4.44
CA ASN A 2 -32.75 5.57 -4.56
C ASN A 2 -33.42 5.49 -5.95
N ASN A 3 -34.61 6.11 -6.09
CA ASN A 3 -35.31 6.20 -7.39
C ASN A 3 -35.34 7.63 -7.96
N ASN A 4 -35.08 8.65 -7.14
CA ASN A 4 -35.06 10.04 -7.59
C ASN A 4 -33.88 10.26 -8.55
N HIS A 5 -34.10 11.09 -9.58
CA HIS A 5 -33.12 11.43 -10.62
C HIS A 5 -32.63 10.26 -11.50
N ARG A 6 -33.23 9.07 -11.41
CA ARG A 6 -32.92 7.95 -12.32
C ARG A 6 -33.45 8.23 -13.72
N LYS A 7 -32.59 8.20 -14.74
CA LYS A 7 -32.91 8.50 -16.15
C LYS A 7 -32.27 7.49 -17.10
N PRO A 8 -32.85 7.24 -18.29
CA PRO A 8 -32.22 6.41 -19.30
C PRO A 8 -30.93 7.07 -19.83
N LEU A 9 -29.86 6.28 -19.97
CA LEU A 9 -28.60 6.72 -20.58
C LEU A 9 -28.72 6.60 -22.10
N GLN A 10 -28.75 7.76 -22.78
CA GLN A 10 -29.00 7.81 -24.23
C GLN A 10 -28.03 6.94 -25.03
N GLY A 11 -28.56 6.21 -26.02
CA GLY A 11 -27.76 5.32 -26.87
C GLY A 11 -27.40 3.97 -26.23
N THR A 12 -27.92 3.67 -25.04
CA THR A 12 -27.75 2.40 -24.33
C THR A 12 -29.09 1.84 -23.83
N GLN A 13 -29.09 0.61 -23.29
CA GLN A 13 -30.23 0.04 -22.57
C GLN A 13 -30.13 0.26 -21.05
N LEU A 14 -29.19 1.10 -20.62
CA LEU A 14 -28.87 1.34 -19.22
C LEU A 14 -29.55 2.63 -18.73
N GLU A 15 -29.65 2.74 -17.41
CA GLU A 15 -30.06 3.94 -16.72
C GLU A 15 -28.87 4.53 -15.95
N TYR A 16 -28.98 5.79 -15.54
CA TYR A 16 -28.02 6.46 -14.67
C TYR A 16 -28.75 7.43 -13.74
N PHE A 17 -28.05 7.95 -12.74
CA PHE A 17 -28.57 9.01 -11.88
C PHE A 17 -28.11 10.38 -12.38
N ASP A 18 -29.05 11.27 -12.70
CA ASP A 18 -28.78 12.63 -13.16
C ASP A 18 -28.38 13.53 -11.97
N VAL A 19 -27.10 13.46 -11.64
CA VAL A 19 -26.47 14.24 -10.56
C VAL A 19 -26.49 15.73 -10.86
N ARG A 20 -26.43 16.10 -12.14
CA ARG A 20 -26.48 17.50 -12.56
C ARG A 20 -27.81 18.10 -12.15
N GLU A 21 -28.92 17.43 -12.45
CA GLU A 21 -30.25 17.86 -12.02
C GLU A 21 -30.33 17.99 -10.50
N ALA A 22 -29.87 17.00 -9.74
CA ALA A 22 -29.90 17.03 -8.27
C ALA A 22 -29.11 18.22 -7.67
N VAL A 23 -27.92 18.51 -8.21
CA VAL A 23 -27.08 19.64 -7.77
C VAL A 23 -27.66 20.98 -8.18
N GLU A 24 -28.15 21.11 -9.42
CA GLU A 24 -28.68 22.36 -9.97
C GLU A 24 -30.00 22.78 -9.30
N GLN A 25 -30.79 21.82 -8.79
CA GLN A 25 -31.97 22.10 -7.97
C GLN A 25 -31.63 22.76 -6.63
N ILE A 26 -30.45 22.46 -6.06
CA ILE A 26 -29.96 23.07 -4.82
C ILE A 26 -29.34 24.44 -5.11
N GLN A 27 -28.45 24.51 -6.11
CA GLN A 27 -27.74 25.73 -6.48
C GLN A 27 -27.51 25.77 -8.00
N PRO A 28 -28.23 26.64 -8.74
CA PRO A 28 -28.02 26.81 -10.16
C PRO A 28 -26.59 27.24 -10.51
N GLY A 29 -26.02 26.63 -11.55
CA GLY A 29 -24.67 26.78 -12.04
C GLY A 29 -23.58 26.12 -11.19
N ALA A 30 -23.93 25.37 -10.15
CA ALA A 30 -22.95 24.73 -9.28
C ALA A 30 -22.26 23.52 -9.93
N TYR A 31 -22.99 22.72 -10.71
CA TYR A 31 -22.48 21.44 -11.19
C TYR A 31 -21.24 21.61 -12.09
N ALA A 32 -21.25 22.63 -12.94
CA ALA A 32 -20.13 22.94 -13.84
C ALA A 32 -18.84 23.33 -13.09
N LYS A 33 -18.96 23.80 -11.84
CA LYS A 33 -17.83 24.26 -11.00
C LYS A 33 -17.30 23.16 -10.09
N LEU A 34 -18.00 22.04 -9.94
CA LEU A 34 -17.57 20.95 -9.09
C LEU A 34 -16.26 20.32 -9.61
N PRO A 35 -15.28 20.06 -8.74
CA PRO A 35 -14.15 19.17 -9.03
C PRO A 35 -14.61 17.77 -9.50
N TYR A 36 -13.74 17.05 -10.18
CA TYR A 36 -14.03 15.71 -10.71
C TYR A 36 -14.46 14.76 -9.58
N THR A 37 -13.70 14.79 -8.49
CA THR A 37 -13.92 13.99 -7.28
C THR A 37 -15.30 14.28 -6.71
N SER A 38 -15.69 15.55 -6.60
CA SER A 38 -17.01 15.95 -6.11
C SER A 38 -18.14 15.46 -7.02
N LYS A 39 -17.95 15.44 -8.35
CA LYS A 39 -18.96 14.88 -9.27
C LYS A 39 -19.16 13.38 -9.06
N VAL A 40 -18.07 12.62 -8.86
CA VAL A 40 -18.14 11.18 -8.58
C VAL A 40 -18.76 10.90 -7.21
N LEU A 41 -18.38 11.65 -6.17
CA LEU A 41 -18.97 11.52 -4.83
C LEU A 41 -20.45 11.93 -4.82
N ALA A 42 -20.85 12.95 -5.58
CA ALA A 42 -22.24 13.34 -5.72
C ALA A 42 -23.08 12.25 -6.39
N GLU A 43 -22.53 11.51 -7.36
CA GLU A 43 -23.21 10.35 -7.97
C GLU A 43 -23.61 9.31 -6.96
N GLN A 44 -22.66 8.84 -6.15
CA GLN A 44 -22.96 7.78 -5.20
C GLN A 44 -23.88 8.25 -4.08
N LEU A 45 -23.84 9.55 -3.74
CA LEU A 45 -24.79 10.14 -2.80
C LEU A 45 -26.21 10.10 -3.37
N VAL A 46 -26.42 10.60 -4.59
CA VAL A 46 -27.75 10.58 -5.23
C VAL A 46 -28.27 9.15 -5.36
N ARG A 47 -27.41 8.19 -5.71
CA ARG A 47 -27.78 6.79 -5.90
C ARG A 47 -28.04 6.01 -4.61
N ARG A 48 -27.32 6.27 -3.51
CA ARG A 48 -27.30 5.41 -2.32
C ARG A 48 -27.48 6.10 -0.97
N CYS A 49 -27.28 7.41 -0.86
CA CYS A 49 -27.41 8.11 0.42
C CYS A 49 -28.85 8.05 0.92
N ASP A 50 -29.03 8.00 2.24
CA ASP A 50 -30.35 8.14 2.85
C ASP A 50 -30.97 9.47 2.39
N PRO A 51 -32.19 9.45 1.79
CA PRO A 51 -32.88 10.65 1.35
C PRO A 51 -32.98 11.76 2.42
N ALA A 52 -32.99 11.41 3.72
CA ALA A 52 -33.07 12.37 4.81
C ALA A 52 -31.84 13.28 4.94
N ILE A 53 -30.66 12.80 4.53
CA ILE A 53 -29.38 13.55 4.63
C ILE A 53 -28.76 13.88 3.27
N LEU A 54 -29.42 13.49 2.16
CA LEU A 54 -28.90 13.69 0.80
C LEU A 54 -28.64 15.17 0.48
N GLU A 55 -29.60 16.05 0.74
CA GLU A 55 -29.45 17.48 0.44
C GLU A 55 -28.29 18.10 1.23
N GLN A 56 -28.16 17.77 2.52
CA GLN A 56 -27.05 18.21 3.36
C GLN A 56 -25.70 17.71 2.82
N SER A 57 -25.62 16.43 2.46
CA SER A 57 -24.42 15.82 1.91
C SER A 57 -24.00 16.46 0.58
N LEU A 58 -24.95 16.78 -0.31
CA LEU A 58 -24.67 17.48 -1.56
C LEU A 58 -24.21 18.92 -1.32
N LYS A 59 -24.74 19.61 -0.29
CA LYS A 59 -24.28 20.96 0.08
C LYS A 59 -22.82 20.98 0.56
N GLU A 60 -22.34 19.92 1.20
CA GLU A 60 -20.91 19.80 1.52
C GLU A 60 -20.06 19.90 0.25
N LEU A 61 -20.45 19.19 -0.82
CA LEU A 61 -19.74 19.20 -2.11
C LEU A 61 -19.90 20.53 -2.87
N ILE A 62 -21.14 21.05 -2.95
CA ILE A 62 -21.47 22.28 -3.70
C ILE A 62 -20.75 23.50 -3.14
N PHE A 63 -20.69 23.60 -1.81
CA PHE A 63 -20.10 24.75 -1.12
C PHE A 63 -18.68 24.48 -0.61
N SER A 64 -18.11 23.31 -0.90
CA SER A 64 -16.78 22.88 -0.43
C SER A 64 -16.64 23.01 1.10
N LYS A 65 -17.61 22.45 1.83
CA LYS A 65 -17.66 22.46 3.30
C LYS A 65 -17.18 21.12 3.88
N GLN A 66 -16.71 21.20 5.12
CA GLN A 66 -16.27 20.07 5.94
C GLN A 66 -17.05 20.07 7.27
N ASP A 67 -18.33 20.42 7.22
CA ASP A 67 -19.17 20.59 8.41
C ASP A 67 -19.78 19.24 8.83
N HIS A 68 -20.06 18.36 7.86
CA HIS A 68 -20.72 17.07 8.08
C HIS A 68 -20.05 15.91 7.31
N ASP A 69 -20.12 14.71 7.88
CA ASP A 69 -19.69 13.48 7.21
C ASP A 69 -20.83 12.96 6.36
N PHE A 70 -20.47 12.26 5.29
CA PHE A 70 -21.41 11.59 4.42
C PHE A 70 -20.94 10.18 4.11
N PRO A 71 -21.88 9.26 3.80
CA PRO A 71 -21.52 7.89 3.49
C PRO A 71 -20.87 7.82 2.10
N TRP A 72 -19.76 7.11 2.00
CA TRP A 72 -19.17 6.69 0.74
C TRP A 72 -19.25 5.17 0.61
N TYR A 73 -19.78 4.71 -0.52
CA TYR A 73 -19.94 3.31 -0.85
C TYR A 73 -19.06 2.94 -2.06
N PRO A 74 -17.81 2.50 -1.83
CA PRO A 74 -16.95 2.03 -2.90
C PRO A 74 -17.63 0.92 -3.72
N ALA A 75 -17.41 0.93 -5.04
CA ALA A 75 -18.04 -0.04 -5.92
C ALA A 75 -17.43 -1.44 -5.76
N ARG A 76 -16.14 -1.54 -5.43
CA ARG A 76 -15.40 -2.81 -5.33
C ARG A 76 -14.23 -2.72 -4.37
N VAL A 77 -13.69 -3.89 -4.04
CA VAL A 77 -12.49 -4.07 -3.22
C VAL A 77 -11.44 -4.83 -4.03
N VAL A 78 -10.18 -4.39 -3.96
CA VAL A 78 -9.04 -5.13 -4.53
C VAL A 78 -7.99 -5.36 -3.47
N CYS A 79 -7.49 -6.59 -3.37
CA CYS A 79 -6.57 -6.99 -2.33
C CYS A 79 -5.40 -7.80 -2.87
N HIS A 80 -4.27 -7.73 -2.17
CA HIS A 80 -3.15 -8.65 -2.38
C HIS A 80 -3.17 -9.79 -1.34
N ASP A 81 -2.42 -10.85 -1.55
CA ASP A 81 -2.38 -12.07 -0.74
C ASP A 81 -1.88 -11.92 0.70
N ILE A 82 -1.29 -10.79 1.08
CA ILE A 82 -0.93 -10.54 2.49
C ILE A 82 -2.11 -9.99 3.30
N LEU A 83 -2.60 -8.79 2.97
CA LEU A 83 -3.67 -8.12 3.74
C LEU A 83 -5.05 -8.62 3.34
N GLY A 84 -5.27 -8.94 2.06
CA GLY A 84 -6.52 -9.57 1.59
C GLY A 84 -6.77 -10.93 2.20
N GLN A 85 -5.73 -11.77 2.27
CA GLN A 85 -5.83 -13.07 2.95
C GLN A 85 -6.16 -12.88 4.43
N THR A 86 -5.53 -11.92 5.09
CA THR A 86 -5.82 -11.60 6.50
C THR A 86 -7.29 -11.20 6.68
N ALA A 87 -7.82 -10.35 5.80
CA ALA A 87 -9.23 -9.97 5.83
C ALA A 87 -10.19 -11.16 5.61
N LEU A 88 -9.84 -12.06 4.69
CA LEU A 88 -10.63 -13.27 4.46
C LEU A 88 -10.51 -14.28 5.62
N VAL A 89 -9.37 -14.34 6.31
CA VAL A 89 -9.21 -15.12 7.56
C VAL A 89 -10.12 -14.57 8.65
N ASP A 90 -10.23 -13.24 8.75
CA ASP A 90 -11.15 -12.59 9.69
C ASP A 90 -12.62 -12.91 9.36
N LEU A 91 -13.01 -12.86 8.08
CA LEU A 91 -14.36 -13.27 7.66
C LEU A 91 -14.62 -14.77 7.91
N ALA A 92 -13.63 -15.64 7.71
CA ALA A 92 -13.75 -17.07 8.02
C ALA A 92 -13.92 -17.31 9.53
N GLY A 93 -13.18 -16.60 10.37
CA GLY A 93 -13.36 -16.63 11.82
C GLY A 93 -14.73 -16.10 12.26
N LEU A 94 -15.22 -15.05 11.59
CA LEU A 94 -16.54 -14.48 11.83
C LEU A 94 -17.65 -15.47 11.49
N ARG A 95 -17.48 -16.26 10.42
CA ARG A 95 -18.40 -17.37 10.11
C ARG A 95 -18.48 -18.38 11.25
N ASP A 96 -17.35 -18.79 11.82
CA ASP A 96 -17.37 -19.67 12.99
C ASP A 96 -18.10 -19.02 14.17
N ALA A 97 -17.82 -17.74 14.45
CA ALA A 97 -18.45 -17.04 15.57
C ALA A 97 -19.98 -16.89 15.39
N ILE A 98 -20.46 -16.67 14.17
CA ILE A 98 -21.90 -16.64 13.85
C ILE A 98 -22.51 -18.03 14.00
N ALA A 99 -21.82 -19.09 13.54
CA ALA A 99 -22.28 -20.46 13.68
C ALA A 99 -22.37 -20.89 15.16
N ASP A 100 -21.38 -20.53 15.98
CA ASP A 100 -21.37 -20.78 17.44
C ASP A 100 -22.55 -20.09 18.15
N GLN A 101 -23.04 -18.97 17.61
CA GLN A 101 -24.20 -18.23 18.10
C GLN A 101 -25.53 -18.69 17.48
N GLY A 102 -25.51 -19.71 16.60
CA GLY A 102 -26.71 -20.27 15.98
C GLY A 102 -27.19 -19.57 14.71
N GLY A 103 -26.47 -18.58 14.20
CA GLY A 103 -26.77 -17.92 12.92
C GLY A 103 -26.27 -18.71 11.70
N ASP A 104 -26.71 -18.31 10.50
CA ASP A 104 -26.25 -18.91 9.22
C ASP A 104 -24.92 -18.29 8.76
N PRO A 105 -23.78 -19.02 8.85
CA PRO A 105 -22.47 -18.50 8.47
C PRO A 105 -22.35 -18.18 6.98
N SER A 106 -23.14 -18.82 6.12
CA SER A 106 -23.04 -18.61 4.66
C SER A 106 -23.41 -17.18 4.23
N LYS A 107 -24.13 -16.45 5.08
CA LYS A 107 -24.53 -15.06 4.84
C LYS A 107 -23.44 -14.04 5.17
N VAL A 108 -22.40 -14.43 5.92
CA VAL A 108 -21.19 -13.61 6.07
C VAL A 108 -20.43 -13.73 4.75
N ASN A 109 -20.63 -12.74 3.87
CA ASN A 109 -20.12 -12.77 2.52
C ASN A 109 -19.86 -11.36 1.98
N PRO A 110 -18.81 -11.15 1.17
CA PRO A 110 -18.67 -9.90 0.43
C PRO A 110 -19.88 -9.58 -0.46
N VAL A 111 -20.44 -8.38 -0.33
CA VAL A 111 -21.58 -7.90 -1.12
C VAL A 111 -21.17 -7.04 -2.31
N VAL A 112 -19.90 -6.66 -2.36
CA VAL A 112 -19.27 -6.00 -3.52
C VAL A 112 -18.22 -6.92 -4.12
N PRO A 113 -17.94 -6.82 -5.44
CA PRO A 113 -16.85 -7.55 -6.06
C PRO A 113 -15.54 -7.32 -5.29
N THR A 114 -14.92 -8.43 -4.90
CA THR A 114 -13.69 -8.47 -4.10
C THR A 114 -12.67 -9.31 -4.84
N GLN A 115 -11.58 -8.70 -5.29
CA GLN A 115 -10.60 -9.35 -6.13
C GLN A 115 -9.30 -9.50 -5.36
N LEU A 116 -8.85 -10.73 -5.10
CA LEU A 116 -7.59 -11.03 -4.41
C LEU A 116 -6.54 -11.49 -5.42
N ILE A 117 -5.36 -10.88 -5.40
CA ILE A 117 -4.25 -11.18 -6.30
C ILE A 117 -3.09 -11.71 -5.47
N VAL A 118 -2.50 -12.83 -5.90
CA VAL A 118 -1.31 -13.41 -5.25
C VAL A 118 -0.05 -12.88 -5.93
N ASP A 119 0.56 -11.87 -5.32
CA ASP A 119 1.71 -11.14 -5.87
C ASP A 119 2.76 -10.71 -4.84
N HIS A 120 2.53 -10.93 -3.54
CA HIS A 120 3.45 -10.57 -2.47
C HIS A 120 4.21 -11.75 -1.84
N SER A 121 4.02 -12.97 -2.34
CA SER A 121 4.62 -14.19 -1.75
C SER A 121 6.01 -14.56 -2.31
N LEU A 122 6.31 -14.19 -3.55
CA LEU A 122 7.55 -14.60 -4.23
C LEU A 122 8.76 -13.78 -3.79
N ALA A 123 9.80 -14.47 -3.34
CA ALA A 123 11.15 -13.92 -3.16
C ALA A 123 12.07 -14.31 -4.31
N VAL A 124 12.92 -13.37 -4.74
CA VAL A 124 13.87 -13.58 -5.84
C VAL A 124 15.07 -14.36 -5.31
N GLU A 125 14.95 -15.65 -5.04
CA GLU A 125 16.09 -16.47 -4.59
C GLU A 125 17.13 -16.65 -5.70
N TYR A 126 16.67 -16.78 -6.94
CA TYR A 126 17.47 -16.84 -8.15
C TYR A 126 17.32 -15.54 -8.97
N GLY A 127 18.44 -14.90 -9.30
CA GLY A 127 18.48 -13.68 -10.11
C GLY A 127 18.27 -13.95 -11.60
N GLY A 128 17.95 -12.91 -12.38
CA GLY A 128 17.58 -13.01 -13.79
C GLY A 128 18.71 -13.39 -14.76
N PHE A 129 19.90 -13.69 -14.24
CA PHE A 129 21.00 -14.28 -15.02
C PHE A 129 20.98 -15.82 -14.98
N ASP A 130 20.15 -16.42 -14.12
CA ASP A 130 19.84 -17.84 -14.17
C ASP A 130 18.68 -18.04 -15.17
N PRO A 131 18.85 -18.84 -16.24
CA PRO A 131 17.83 -19.03 -17.26
C PRO A 131 16.55 -19.72 -16.73
N ASP A 132 16.64 -20.43 -15.60
CA ASP A 132 15.48 -21.09 -14.96
C ASP A 132 15.01 -20.32 -13.71
N ALA A 133 15.35 -19.03 -13.59
CA ALA A 133 15.08 -18.24 -12.39
C ALA A 133 13.58 -18.22 -12.04
N PHE A 134 12.70 -18.06 -13.03
CA PHE A 134 11.26 -18.02 -12.82
C PHE A 134 10.74 -19.31 -12.19
N GLU A 135 11.06 -20.47 -12.79
CA GLU A 135 10.62 -21.79 -12.36
C GLU A 135 11.15 -22.12 -10.96
N LYS A 136 12.43 -21.84 -10.72
CA LYS A 136 13.07 -22.09 -9.41
C LYS A 136 12.46 -21.23 -8.31
N ASN A 137 12.23 -19.94 -8.58
CA ASN A 137 11.59 -19.04 -7.61
C ASN A 137 10.14 -19.45 -7.32
N ARG A 138 9.37 -19.84 -8.34
CA ARG A 138 7.99 -20.34 -8.18
C ARG A 138 7.94 -21.64 -7.37
N ALA A 139 8.86 -22.58 -7.59
CA ALA A 139 8.92 -23.81 -6.81
C ALA A 139 9.17 -23.54 -5.31
N ILE A 140 9.99 -22.53 -4.99
CA ILE A 140 10.22 -22.10 -3.59
C ILE A 140 8.98 -21.40 -3.03
N GLU A 141 8.35 -20.53 -3.81
CA GLU A 141 7.12 -19.84 -3.41
C GLU A 141 6.00 -20.84 -3.06
N ASP A 142 5.76 -21.84 -3.91
CA ASP A 142 4.74 -22.86 -3.68
C ASP A 142 5.02 -23.67 -2.41
N ARG A 143 6.28 -24.05 -2.20
CA ARG A 143 6.71 -24.80 -1.03
C ARG A 143 6.56 -24.00 0.27
N ARG A 144 6.97 -22.73 0.28
CA ARG A 144 6.93 -21.87 1.48
C ARG A 144 5.51 -21.40 1.83
N ASN A 145 4.61 -21.34 0.86
CA ASN A 145 3.28 -20.74 1.01
C ASN A 145 2.13 -21.75 0.85
N GLU A 146 2.37 -23.07 0.93
CA GLU A 146 1.34 -24.10 0.70
C GLU A 146 0.08 -23.87 1.55
N ASP A 147 0.20 -23.65 2.86
CA ASP A 147 -0.95 -23.40 3.73
C ASP A 147 -1.73 -22.13 3.36
N ARG A 148 -1.01 -21.09 2.93
CA ARG A 148 -1.61 -19.83 2.49
C ARG A 148 -2.40 -20.03 1.20
N PHE A 149 -1.79 -20.72 0.24
CA PHE A 149 -2.41 -21.02 -1.04
C PHE A 149 -3.60 -21.96 -0.86
N HIS A 150 -3.51 -22.95 0.03
CA HIS A 150 -4.66 -23.78 0.38
C HIS A 150 -5.84 -22.96 0.89
N PHE A 151 -5.60 -22.02 1.83
CA PHE A 151 -6.66 -21.14 2.31
C PHE A 151 -7.22 -20.25 1.19
N ILE A 152 -6.36 -19.63 0.40
CA ILE A 152 -6.76 -18.77 -0.72
C ILE A 152 -7.56 -19.54 -1.80
N GLU A 153 -7.22 -20.79 -2.08
CA GLU A 153 -8.00 -21.64 -2.99
C GLU A 153 -9.37 -22.00 -2.39
N TRP A 154 -9.47 -22.21 -1.08
CA TRP A 154 -10.76 -22.41 -0.41
C TRP A 154 -11.66 -21.17 -0.55
N THR A 155 -11.13 -19.95 -0.41
CA THR A 155 -11.96 -18.73 -0.48
C THR A 155 -12.68 -18.57 -1.82
N LYS A 156 -12.07 -19.02 -2.94
CA LYS A 156 -12.68 -19.03 -4.29
C LYS A 156 -14.02 -19.77 -4.35
N THR A 157 -14.19 -20.78 -3.50
CA THR A 157 -15.35 -21.69 -3.53
C THR A 157 -16.28 -21.48 -2.34
N ALA A 158 -15.78 -20.84 -1.27
CA ALA A 158 -16.52 -20.60 -0.04
C ALA A 158 -17.21 -19.24 0.03
N PHE A 159 -16.71 -18.23 -0.69
CA PHE A 159 -17.29 -16.89 -0.75
C PHE A 159 -17.83 -16.58 -2.14
N GLU A 160 -18.99 -15.93 -2.19
CA GLU A 160 -19.54 -15.33 -3.40
C GLU A 160 -18.91 -13.94 -3.60
N ASN A 161 -18.85 -13.44 -4.84
CA ASN A 161 -18.20 -12.16 -5.20
C ASN A 161 -16.70 -12.07 -4.88
N VAL A 162 -16.02 -13.19 -4.62
CA VAL A 162 -14.57 -13.25 -4.41
C VAL A 162 -13.92 -13.90 -5.63
N ASP A 163 -13.18 -13.10 -6.39
CA ASP A 163 -12.33 -13.60 -7.47
C ASP A 163 -10.89 -13.66 -6.96
N VAL A 164 -10.18 -14.76 -7.24
CA VAL A 164 -8.78 -14.90 -6.86
C VAL A 164 -7.93 -15.13 -8.11
N ILE A 165 -6.96 -14.25 -8.30
CA ILE A 165 -5.93 -14.39 -9.33
C ILE A 165 -4.73 -15.12 -8.70
N PRO A 166 -4.42 -16.36 -9.15
CA PRO A 166 -3.40 -17.18 -8.51
C PRO A 166 -1.98 -16.66 -8.76
N ALA A 167 -1.02 -17.20 -8.00
CA ALA A 167 0.38 -16.80 -8.04
C ALA A 167 0.98 -16.86 -9.46
N GLY A 168 1.90 -15.95 -9.75
CA GLY A 168 2.64 -15.92 -11.02
C GLY A 168 1.85 -15.38 -12.21
N ASN A 169 0.82 -14.55 -11.98
CA ASN A 169 0.03 -13.92 -13.05
C ASN A 169 0.26 -12.41 -13.22
N GLY A 170 0.80 -11.73 -12.20
CA GLY A 170 1.08 -10.30 -12.23
C GLY A 170 0.85 -9.62 -10.89
N ILE A 171 1.05 -8.31 -10.88
CA ILE A 171 0.91 -7.44 -9.70
C ILE A 171 -0.49 -6.83 -9.70
N MET A 172 -1.11 -6.77 -8.52
CA MET A 172 -2.47 -6.30 -8.27
C MET A 172 -2.81 -5.03 -9.03
N HIS A 173 -1.99 -3.99 -8.89
CA HIS A 173 -2.24 -2.67 -9.49
C HIS A 173 -2.19 -2.68 -11.00
N GLN A 174 -1.24 -3.41 -11.58
CA GLN A 174 -1.09 -3.51 -13.03
C GLN A 174 -2.25 -4.32 -13.63
N ILE A 175 -2.64 -5.44 -13.01
CA ILE A 175 -3.84 -6.20 -13.40
C ILE A 175 -5.11 -5.35 -13.22
N ASN A 176 -5.16 -4.48 -12.21
CA ASN A 176 -6.31 -3.60 -11.97
C ASN A 176 -6.48 -2.58 -13.10
N LEU A 177 -5.37 -1.94 -13.48
CA LEU A 177 -5.31 -1.01 -14.60
C LEU A 177 -5.58 -1.71 -15.94
N GLU A 178 -4.96 -2.86 -16.17
CA GLU A 178 -4.97 -3.59 -17.44
C GLU A 178 -6.17 -4.51 -17.65
N LYS A 179 -6.96 -4.87 -16.62
CA LYS A 179 -8.19 -5.66 -16.80
C LYS A 179 -9.34 -5.37 -15.83
N MET A 180 -9.09 -5.29 -14.52
CA MET A 180 -10.19 -5.38 -13.53
C MET A 180 -11.06 -4.14 -13.45
N SER A 181 -10.50 -2.94 -13.60
CA SER A 181 -11.27 -1.70 -13.59
C SER A 181 -12.14 -1.59 -14.84
N PRO A 182 -13.48 -1.48 -14.70
CA PRO A 182 -14.36 -1.17 -15.83
C PRO A 182 -14.40 0.34 -16.13
N VAL A 183 -13.83 1.20 -15.28
CA VAL A 183 -13.95 2.67 -15.28
C VAL A 183 -15.38 3.18 -15.03
N VAL A 184 -16.36 2.64 -15.73
CA VAL A 184 -17.79 2.83 -15.50
C VAL A 184 -18.41 1.47 -15.23
N GLN A 185 -18.99 1.32 -14.05
CA GLN A 185 -19.71 0.14 -13.62
C GLN A 185 -21.03 0.02 -14.39
N ASN A 186 -21.44 -1.23 -14.65
CA ASN A 186 -22.79 -1.57 -15.11
C ASN A 186 -23.32 -2.68 -14.20
N ARG A 187 -24.25 -2.35 -13.29
CA ARG A 187 -24.85 -3.33 -12.38
C ARG A 187 -26.35 -3.13 -12.35
N GLU A 188 -27.10 -4.22 -12.50
CA GLU A 188 -28.56 -4.21 -12.46
C GLU A 188 -29.20 -3.19 -13.42
N GLY A 189 -28.59 -3.01 -14.60
CA GLY A 189 -29.04 -2.06 -15.62
C GLY A 189 -28.69 -0.59 -15.34
N VAL A 190 -27.88 -0.30 -14.31
CA VAL A 190 -27.46 1.06 -13.94
C VAL A 190 -25.97 1.27 -14.22
N ALA A 191 -25.66 2.34 -14.96
CA ALA A 191 -24.31 2.84 -15.19
C ALA A 191 -23.90 3.86 -14.12
N PHE A 192 -22.70 3.72 -13.55
CA PHE A 192 -22.14 4.65 -12.56
C PHE A 192 -20.61 4.61 -12.52
N PRO A 193 -19.90 5.61 -11.98
CA PRO A 193 -18.44 5.63 -11.97
C PRO A 193 -17.90 4.48 -11.13
N ASP A 194 -16.81 3.87 -11.58
CA ASP A 194 -16.07 2.94 -10.74
C ASP A 194 -15.40 3.70 -9.57
N THR A 195 -15.40 3.04 -8.41
CA THR A 195 -14.69 3.50 -7.21
C THR A 195 -14.18 2.27 -6.46
N CYS A 196 -12.99 2.38 -5.88
CA CYS A 196 -12.30 1.24 -5.31
C CYS A 196 -11.65 1.61 -3.98
N VAL A 197 -11.72 0.70 -3.02
CA VAL A 197 -10.73 0.65 -1.93
C VAL A 197 -9.83 -0.55 -2.17
N GLY A 198 -8.57 -0.44 -1.81
CA GLY A 198 -7.66 -1.56 -1.91
C GLY A 198 -6.77 -1.71 -0.69
N THR A 199 -6.48 -2.95 -0.33
CA THR A 199 -5.61 -3.26 0.82
C THR A 199 -4.12 -3.08 0.51
N ASP A 200 -3.79 -2.10 -0.35
CA ASP A 200 -2.44 -1.62 -0.62
C ASP A 200 -2.45 -0.11 -0.83
N SER A 201 -1.39 0.57 -0.39
CA SER A 201 -1.31 2.02 -0.48
C SER A 201 -1.27 2.55 -1.92
N HIS A 202 -0.74 1.81 -2.90
CA HIS A 202 -0.61 2.26 -4.29
C HIS A 202 -1.83 1.93 -5.15
N THR A 203 -2.95 1.55 -4.53
CA THR A 203 -4.27 1.43 -5.18
C THR A 203 -4.64 2.65 -6.04
N PRO A 204 -4.22 3.90 -5.72
CA PRO A 204 -4.34 5.06 -6.60
C PRO A 204 -3.74 4.88 -8.01
N HIS A 205 -3.00 3.81 -8.32
CA HIS A 205 -2.54 3.53 -9.68
C HIS A 205 -3.67 3.58 -10.72
N THR A 206 -4.89 3.16 -10.37
CA THR A 206 -6.07 3.23 -11.26
C THR A 206 -6.73 4.60 -11.35
N ASP A 207 -6.34 5.58 -10.54
CA ASP A 207 -6.81 6.96 -10.62
C ASP A 207 -6.44 7.62 -11.97
N ALA A 208 -5.42 7.07 -12.64
CA ALA A 208 -5.03 7.42 -14.01
C ALA A 208 -6.12 7.17 -15.07
N LEU A 209 -7.13 6.36 -14.75
CA LEU A 209 -8.30 6.10 -15.60
C LEU A 209 -9.54 6.93 -15.20
N GLY A 210 -9.41 7.86 -14.25
CA GLY A 210 -10.55 8.61 -13.70
C GLY A 210 -11.37 7.84 -12.67
N VAL A 211 -10.80 6.82 -12.03
CA VAL A 211 -11.46 5.99 -11.01
C VAL A 211 -10.97 6.37 -9.63
N ILE A 212 -11.85 6.76 -8.70
CA ILE A 212 -11.40 7.07 -7.33
C ILE A 212 -10.99 5.76 -6.65
N SER A 213 -9.69 5.56 -6.47
CA SER A 213 -9.11 4.32 -5.94
C SER A 213 -8.17 4.64 -4.78
N ILE A 214 -8.51 4.26 -3.55
CA ILE A 214 -7.69 4.63 -2.38
C ILE A 214 -7.15 3.41 -1.64
N GLY A 215 -5.96 3.56 -1.04
CA GLY A 215 -5.38 2.56 -0.16
C GLY A 215 -5.98 2.61 1.25
N VAL A 216 -6.39 1.44 1.76
CA VAL A 216 -6.99 1.27 3.10
C VAL A 216 -6.36 0.09 3.85
N GLY A 217 -6.67 -0.05 5.14
CA GLY A 217 -6.33 -1.24 5.93
C GLY A 217 -7.30 -2.40 5.67
N GLY A 218 -6.95 -3.60 6.16
CA GLY A 218 -7.80 -4.80 6.04
C GLY A 218 -9.20 -4.61 6.62
N LEU A 219 -9.28 -4.06 7.83
CA LEU A 219 -10.54 -3.79 8.54
C LEU A 219 -11.48 -2.82 7.80
N GLU A 220 -10.93 -1.77 7.18
CA GLU A 220 -11.72 -0.82 6.38
C GLU A 220 -12.18 -1.47 5.06
N ALA A 221 -11.35 -2.33 4.45
CA ALA A 221 -11.76 -3.13 3.31
C ALA A 221 -12.86 -4.13 3.69
N GLU A 222 -12.78 -4.80 4.84
CA GLU A 222 -13.82 -5.70 5.37
C GLU A 222 -15.15 -4.96 5.58
N ASN A 223 -15.11 -3.74 6.13
CA ASN A 223 -16.29 -2.89 6.28
C ASN A 223 -17.01 -2.69 4.93
N VAL A 224 -16.24 -2.43 3.87
CA VAL A 224 -16.76 -2.28 2.50
C VAL A 224 -17.22 -3.61 1.92
N MET A 225 -16.47 -4.69 2.11
CA MET A 225 -16.87 -6.05 1.70
C MET A 225 -18.24 -6.40 2.28
N LEU A 226 -18.50 -6.04 3.54
CA LEU A 226 -19.75 -6.33 4.24
C LEU A 226 -20.88 -5.33 3.95
N GLY A 227 -20.67 -4.39 3.01
CA GLY A 227 -21.71 -3.52 2.48
C GLY A 227 -21.96 -2.24 3.27
N ARG A 228 -21.17 -1.98 4.29
CA ARG A 228 -21.26 -0.77 5.11
C ARG A 228 -20.64 0.42 4.37
N ALA A 229 -21.14 1.62 4.67
CA ALA A 229 -20.53 2.83 4.18
C ALA A 229 -19.16 3.05 4.87
N SER A 230 -18.19 3.52 4.10
CA SER A 230 -17.07 4.25 4.66
C SER A 230 -17.51 5.69 4.86
N TRP A 231 -17.66 6.13 6.11
CA TRP A 231 -18.04 7.51 6.41
C TRP A 231 -16.84 8.43 6.24
N MET A 232 -17.02 9.54 5.52
CA MET A 232 -15.95 10.49 5.27
C MET A 232 -16.44 11.92 5.30
N ARG A 233 -15.54 12.81 5.72
CA ARG A 233 -15.63 14.25 5.49
C ARG A 233 -15.20 14.56 4.06
N LEU A 234 -15.70 15.66 3.49
CA LEU A 234 -15.20 16.13 2.19
C LEU A 234 -13.68 16.33 2.25
N PRO A 235 -12.89 15.63 1.43
CA PRO A 235 -11.45 15.84 1.41
C PRO A 235 -11.08 17.22 0.87
N ASP A 236 -9.89 17.70 1.24
CA ASP A 236 -9.28 18.83 0.55
C ASP A 236 -8.96 18.43 -0.89
N ILE A 237 -9.57 19.09 -1.87
CA ILE A 237 -9.33 18.81 -3.29
C ILE A 237 -8.42 19.91 -3.85
N ILE A 238 -7.25 19.51 -4.36
CA ILE A 238 -6.23 20.41 -4.89
C ILE A 238 -6.05 20.15 -6.38
N GLY A 239 -6.23 21.18 -7.20
CA GLY A 239 -5.91 21.12 -8.61
C GLY A 239 -4.39 21.21 -8.83
N VAL A 240 -3.84 20.38 -9.71
CA VAL A 240 -2.42 20.43 -10.10
C VAL A 240 -2.34 20.66 -11.61
N GLU A 241 -2.04 21.90 -11.99
CA GLU A 241 -1.85 22.33 -13.38
C GLU A 241 -0.46 21.89 -13.87
N LEU A 242 -0.42 20.90 -14.75
CA LEU A 242 0.79 20.48 -15.46
C LEU A 242 0.94 21.32 -16.74
N VAL A 243 2.01 22.10 -16.80
CA VAL A 243 2.32 22.97 -17.96
C VAL A 243 3.63 22.55 -18.62
N GLY A 244 3.86 23.02 -19.84
CA GLY A 244 5.02 22.64 -20.62
C GLY A 244 4.92 21.20 -21.11
N GLN A 245 6.02 20.70 -21.68
CA GLN A 245 6.11 19.37 -22.29
C GLN A 245 7.35 18.65 -21.78
N ARG A 246 7.27 17.32 -21.75
CA ARG A 246 8.40 16.44 -21.40
C ARG A 246 9.59 16.69 -22.34
N GLN A 247 10.78 16.88 -21.76
CA GLN A 247 12.01 17.01 -22.55
C GLN A 247 12.46 15.67 -23.15
N ALA A 248 13.24 15.73 -24.23
CA ALA A 248 13.76 14.54 -24.90
C ALA A 248 14.60 13.68 -23.96
N GLY A 249 14.35 12.37 -23.95
CA GLY A 249 15.10 11.41 -23.14
C GLY A 249 14.76 11.39 -21.64
N ILE A 250 13.78 12.19 -21.21
CA ILE A 250 13.21 12.17 -19.85
C ILE A 250 12.08 11.13 -19.79
N THR A 251 12.06 10.32 -18.75
CA THR A 251 11.08 9.23 -18.54
C THR A 251 9.92 9.66 -17.65
N ALA A 252 8.85 8.86 -17.62
CA ALA A 252 7.77 9.05 -16.64
C ALA A 252 8.27 8.95 -15.20
N THR A 253 9.28 8.09 -14.96
CA THR A 253 9.92 7.94 -13.65
C THR A 253 10.58 9.26 -13.22
N ASP A 254 11.28 9.92 -14.14
CA ASP A 254 11.94 11.20 -13.84
C ASP A 254 10.92 12.28 -13.45
N ILE A 255 9.78 12.33 -14.15
CA ILE A 255 8.68 13.25 -13.88
C ILE A 255 8.08 12.98 -12.50
N VAL A 256 7.72 11.73 -12.19
CA VAL A 256 7.08 11.43 -10.90
C VAL A 256 8.02 11.66 -9.73
N LEU A 257 9.33 11.42 -9.86
CA LEU A 257 10.30 11.73 -8.80
C LEU A 257 10.42 13.25 -8.56
N ALA A 258 10.43 14.05 -9.62
CA ALA A 258 10.38 15.52 -9.53
C ALA A 258 9.08 16.04 -8.92
N LEU A 259 7.96 15.48 -9.35
CA LEU A 259 6.65 15.84 -8.85
C LEU A 259 6.46 15.42 -7.38
N THR A 260 6.99 14.27 -6.97
CA THR A 260 6.96 13.79 -5.58
C THR A 260 7.70 14.75 -4.64
N GLU A 261 8.90 15.21 -5.03
CA GLU A 261 9.64 16.23 -4.26
C GLU A 261 8.82 17.54 -4.15
N PHE A 262 8.26 18.00 -5.27
CA PHE A 262 7.45 19.22 -5.31
C PHE A 262 6.21 19.13 -4.43
N LEU A 263 5.38 18.08 -4.59
CA LEU A 263 4.13 17.91 -3.86
C LEU A 263 4.36 17.73 -2.35
N ARG A 264 5.46 17.10 -1.94
CA ARG A 264 5.87 17.06 -0.53
C ARG A 264 6.17 18.45 0.03
N LYS A 265 6.89 19.30 -0.73
CA LYS A 265 7.14 20.70 -0.33
C LYS A 265 5.85 21.50 -0.25
N GLU A 266 4.88 21.21 -1.12
CA GLU A 266 3.56 21.84 -1.14
C GLU A 266 2.57 21.32 -0.08
N ARG A 267 2.96 20.33 0.75
CA ARG A 267 2.16 19.83 1.89
C ARG A 267 0.76 19.37 1.50
N VAL A 268 0.68 18.42 0.57
CA VAL A 268 -0.59 17.86 0.09
C VAL A 268 -1.06 16.62 0.86
N VAL A 269 -0.57 16.43 2.09
CA VAL A 269 -0.86 15.23 2.87
C VAL A 269 -2.37 15.13 3.15
N GLY A 270 -2.97 13.97 2.85
CA GLY A 270 -4.40 13.70 3.03
C GLY A 270 -5.30 14.27 1.92
N ALA A 271 -4.80 15.19 1.07
CA ALA A 271 -5.57 15.80 0.00
C ALA A 271 -5.86 14.83 -1.15
N TYR A 272 -6.86 15.16 -1.95
CA TYR A 272 -7.16 14.52 -3.24
C TYR A 272 -6.64 15.45 -4.33
N LEU A 273 -5.75 14.93 -5.17
CA LEU A 273 -5.15 15.71 -6.26
C LEU A 273 -5.89 15.45 -7.56
N GLU A 274 -6.14 16.50 -8.33
CA GLU A 274 -6.68 16.41 -9.69
C GLU A 274 -5.70 17.07 -10.67
N PHE A 275 -5.09 16.25 -11.53
CA PHE A 275 -4.12 16.70 -12.52
C PHE A 275 -4.82 17.17 -13.81
N PHE A 276 -4.45 18.37 -14.28
CA PHE A 276 -5.02 18.96 -15.49
C PHE A 276 -4.00 19.86 -16.22
N GLY A 277 -4.38 20.38 -17.39
CA GLY A 277 -3.54 21.27 -18.20
C GLY A 277 -2.86 20.55 -19.36
N GLU A 278 -2.20 21.31 -20.23
CA GLU A 278 -1.60 20.80 -21.48
C GLU A 278 -0.59 19.66 -21.25
N GLY A 279 0.09 19.66 -20.10
CA GLY A 279 1.01 18.62 -19.72
C GLY A 279 0.29 17.30 -19.44
N ALA A 280 -0.84 17.33 -18.72
CA ALA A 280 -1.66 16.15 -18.43
C ALA A 280 -2.31 15.59 -19.70
N ASP A 281 -2.77 16.47 -20.60
CA ASP A 281 -3.38 16.10 -21.88
C ASP A 281 -2.38 15.37 -22.81
N SER A 282 -1.09 15.68 -22.71
CA SER A 282 -0.02 15.07 -23.51
C SER A 282 0.46 13.69 -23.03
N MET A 283 0.10 13.29 -21.80
CA MET A 283 0.59 12.08 -21.17
C MET A 283 -0.22 10.85 -21.58
N SER A 284 0.48 9.75 -21.88
CA SER A 284 -0.16 8.44 -22.02
C SER A 284 -0.72 7.97 -20.67
N VAL A 285 -1.66 7.03 -20.67
CA VAL A 285 -2.16 6.42 -19.42
C VAL A 285 -1.04 5.73 -18.63
N GLY A 286 -0.01 5.19 -19.29
CA GLY A 286 1.17 4.63 -18.60
C GLY A 286 1.94 5.69 -17.80
N ASP A 287 2.07 6.91 -18.34
CA ASP A 287 2.74 8.03 -17.65
C ASP A 287 1.88 8.52 -16.47
N ARG A 288 0.56 8.66 -16.70
CA ARG A 288 -0.41 9.02 -15.65
C ARG A 288 -0.42 8.00 -14.51
N ALA A 289 -0.44 6.71 -14.84
CA ALA A 289 -0.42 5.63 -13.86
C ALA A 289 0.88 5.60 -13.06
N THR A 290 2.01 5.96 -13.67
CA THR A 290 3.29 6.15 -12.96
C THR A 290 3.17 7.24 -11.89
N ILE A 291 2.52 8.37 -12.23
CA ILE A 291 2.28 9.50 -11.31
C ILE A 291 1.29 9.13 -10.20
N SER A 292 0.15 8.55 -10.56
CA SER A 292 -0.88 8.16 -9.60
C SER A 292 -0.43 7.00 -8.70
N ASN A 293 0.47 6.13 -9.15
CA ASN A 293 1.05 5.09 -8.30
C ASN A 293 1.70 5.68 -7.04
N MET A 294 2.51 6.73 -7.20
CA MET A 294 3.32 7.33 -6.13
C MET A 294 2.52 8.25 -5.19
N THR A 295 1.19 8.21 -5.24
CA THR A 295 0.28 8.93 -4.33
C THR A 295 0.69 8.88 -2.86
N PRO A 296 0.99 7.69 -2.29
CA PRO A 296 1.41 7.59 -0.90
C PRO A 296 2.76 8.29 -0.64
N GLU A 297 3.65 8.29 -1.63
CA GLU A 297 4.99 8.84 -1.50
C GLU A 297 5.00 10.37 -1.45
N TYR A 298 4.01 11.07 -2.01
CA TYR A 298 3.76 12.50 -1.75
C TYR A 298 2.69 12.78 -0.68
N GLY A 299 2.02 11.74 -0.18
CA GLY A 299 1.17 11.77 1.01
C GLY A 299 -0.30 12.09 0.76
N ALA A 300 -0.70 12.26 -0.50
CA ALA A 300 -2.09 12.43 -0.88
C ALA A 300 -2.89 11.13 -0.65
N THR A 301 -4.22 11.23 -0.69
CA THR A 301 -5.13 10.08 -0.60
C THR A 301 -5.47 9.52 -1.98
N ALA A 302 -5.59 10.39 -2.99
CA ALA A 302 -5.88 10.07 -4.38
C ALA A 302 -5.16 11.04 -5.33
N ALA A 303 -4.95 10.61 -6.59
CA ALA A 303 -4.20 11.33 -7.62
C ALA A 303 -4.83 11.13 -8.99
N MET A 304 -5.87 11.89 -9.25
CA MET A 304 -6.80 11.69 -10.35
C MET A 304 -6.34 12.33 -11.66
N PHE A 305 -6.53 11.62 -12.75
CA PHE A 305 -6.58 12.18 -14.11
C PHE A 305 -8.01 12.06 -14.65
N TYR A 306 -8.46 13.04 -15.44
CA TYR A 306 -9.81 13.00 -16.03
C TYR A 306 -9.91 11.97 -17.16
N ILE A 307 -11.12 11.47 -17.37
CA ILE A 307 -11.43 10.61 -18.52
C ILE A 307 -11.33 11.44 -19.80
N ASP A 308 -10.56 10.95 -20.76
CA ASP A 308 -10.29 11.61 -22.04
C ASP A 308 -9.99 10.59 -23.16
N GLN A 309 -9.53 11.07 -24.32
CA GLN A 309 -9.20 10.20 -25.45
C GLN A 309 -8.05 9.22 -25.13
N ASN A 310 -7.02 9.65 -24.38
CA ASN A 310 -5.94 8.76 -23.96
C ASN A 310 -6.47 7.59 -23.11
N THR A 311 -7.50 7.84 -22.31
CA THR A 311 -8.19 6.81 -21.54
C THR A 311 -8.87 5.79 -22.47
N ILE A 312 -9.62 6.26 -23.47
CA ILE A 312 -10.30 5.40 -24.46
C ILE A 312 -9.30 4.59 -25.29
N ASP A 313 -8.22 5.22 -25.73
CA ASP A 313 -7.16 4.57 -26.50
C ASP A 313 -6.48 3.47 -25.66
N TYR A 314 -6.23 3.73 -24.38
CA TYR A 314 -5.67 2.73 -23.47
C TYR A 314 -6.62 1.55 -23.21
N LEU A 315 -7.91 1.81 -22.96
CA LEU A 315 -8.89 0.73 -22.78
C LEU A 315 -9.00 -0.14 -24.03
N THR A 316 -8.93 0.47 -25.21
CA THR A 316 -8.89 -0.25 -26.50
C THR A 316 -7.60 -1.06 -26.65
N LEU A 317 -6.45 -0.44 -26.36
CA LEU A 317 -5.12 -1.07 -26.41
C LEU A 317 -5.03 -2.28 -25.47
N THR A 318 -5.59 -2.18 -24.27
CA THR A 318 -5.62 -3.28 -23.28
C THR A 318 -6.71 -4.31 -23.55
N GLY A 319 -7.32 -4.28 -24.74
CA GLY A 319 -8.25 -5.29 -25.20
C GLY A 319 -9.57 -5.32 -24.44
N ARG A 320 -10.02 -4.21 -23.86
CA ARG A 320 -11.38 -4.11 -23.30
C ARG A 320 -12.43 -4.35 -24.38
N GLU A 321 -13.57 -4.87 -23.94
CA GLU A 321 -14.72 -5.08 -24.82
C GLU A 321 -15.21 -3.75 -25.39
N ALA A 322 -15.53 -3.73 -26.69
CA ALA A 322 -15.92 -2.51 -27.40
C ALA A 322 -17.14 -1.83 -26.77
N ASP A 323 -18.11 -2.62 -26.28
CA ASP A 323 -19.30 -2.10 -25.60
C ASP A 323 -18.96 -1.42 -24.27
N GLN A 324 -17.97 -1.95 -23.53
CA GLN A 324 -17.50 -1.33 -22.28
C GLN A 324 -16.77 -0.02 -22.59
N VAL A 325 -15.89 0.01 -23.60
CA VAL A 325 -15.20 1.24 -24.01
C VAL A 325 -16.19 2.32 -24.43
N LYS A 326 -17.20 1.94 -25.24
CA LYS A 326 -18.28 2.83 -25.66
C LYS A 326 -19.11 3.33 -24.47
N LEU A 327 -19.41 2.46 -23.51
CA LEU A 327 -20.12 2.85 -22.29
C LEU A 327 -19.33 3.90 -21.50
N VAL A 328 -18.02 3.70 -21.30
CA VAL A 328 -17.16 4.65 -20.59
C VAL A 328 -17.21 6.03 -21.25
N GLU A 329 -17.01 6.09 -22.57
CA GLU A 329 -17.06 7.36 -23.31
C GLU A 329 -18.44 8.03 -23.21
N THR A 330 -19.51 7.27 -23.46
CA THR A 330 -20.90 7.77 -23.46
C THR A 330 -21.28 8.31 -22.09
N TYR A 331 -21.02 7.53 -21.04
CA TYR A 331 -21.35 7.90 -19.66
C TYR A 331 -20.55 9.12 -19.21
N ALA A 332 -19.23 9.12 -19.42
CA ALA A 332 -18.36 10.22 -18.98
C ALA A 332 -18.76 11.57 -19.62
N LYS A 333 -19.16 11.56 -20.90
CA LYS A 333 -19.68 12.75 -21.59
C LYS A 333 -21.05 13.17 -21.08
N GLU A 334 -21.96 12.23 -20.86
CA GLU A 334 -23.31 12.51 -20.37
C GLU A 334 -23.27 13.21 -19.00
N ILE A 335 -22.54 12.62 -18.04
CA ILE A 335 -22.49 13.16 -16.68
C ILE A 335 -21.50 14.34 -16.56
N GLY A 336 -20.60 14.55 -17.52
CA GLY A 336 -19.63 15.65 -17.51
C GLY A 336 -18.38 15.35 -16.67
N LEU A 337 -17.92 14.09 -16.72
CA LEU A 337 -16.62 13.62 -16.23
C LEU A 337 -15.56 13.63 -17.35
N TRP A 338 -15.94 13.93 -18.59
CA TRP A 338 -14.99 14.05 -19.69
C TRP A 338 -14.11 15.30 -19.52
N ALA A 339 -12.81 15.20 -19.82
CA ALA A 339 -11.82 16.25 -19.54
C ALA A 339 -12.21 17.65 -20.08
N SER A 340 -12.87 17.74 -21.23
CA SER A 340 -13.32 19.04 -21.78
C SER A 340 -14.38 19.73 -20.94
N ASP A 341 -15.17 18.98 -20.18
CA ASP A 341 -16.24 19.49 -19.30
C ASP A 341 -15.69 19.90 -17.92
N MET A 342 -14.45 19.54 -17.62
CA MET A 342 -13.77 19.90 -16.37
C MET A 342 -13.12 21.29 -16.40
N LYS A 343 -13.13 21.99 -17.55
CA LYS A 343 -12.50 23.32 -17.71
C LYS A 343 -13.05 24.42 -16.79
N GLN A 344 -14.28 24.25 -16.29
CA GLN A 344 -14.92 25.22 -15.39
C GLN A 344 -14.80 24.83 -13.90
N ALA A 345 -14.19 23.68 -13.60
CA ALA A 345 -14.02 23.23 -12.22
C ALA A 345 -13.22 24.24 -11.40
N GLN A 346 -13.64 24.43 -10.15
CA GLN A 346 -13.03 25.39 -9.24
C GLN A 346 -12.41 24.63 -8.06
N TYR A 347 -11.14 24.89 -7.81
CA TYR A 347 -10.39 24.31 -6.71
C TYR A 347 -10.14 25.38 -5.65
N PRO A 348 -10.29 25.05 -4.35
CA PRO A 348 -9.84 25.92 -3.26
C PRO A 348 -8.35 26.28 -3.35
N ARG A 349 -7.54 25.37 -3.90
CA ARG A 349 -6.10 25.55 -4.12
C ARG A 349 -5.68 24.95 -5.46
N VAL A 350 -4.87 25.69 -6.21
CA VAL A 350 -4.24 25.22 -7.45
C VAL A 350 -2.72 25.30 -7.31
N LEU A 351 -2.04 24.21 -7.63
CA LEU A 351 -0.58 24.12 -7.76
C LEU A 351 -0.21 24.09 -9.24
N ARG A 352 0.97 24.60 -9.58
CA ARG A 352 1.46 24.61 -10.97
C ARG A 352 2.84 23.97 -11.04
N PHE A 353 3.00 23.03 -11.97
CA PHE A 353 4.26 22.29 -12.17
C PHE A 353 4.64 22.28 -13.66
N ASP A 354 5.87 22.70 -13.96
CA ASP A 354 6.37 22.81 -15.34
C ASP A 354 7.21 21.58 -15.72
N LEU A 355 6.66 20.75 -16.59
CA LEU A 355 7.28 19.51 -17.08
C LEU A 355 8.60 19.77 -17.84
N SER A 356 8.75 20.96 -18.43
CA SER A 356 9.96 21.31 -19.19
C SER A 356 11.19 21.51 -18.31
N THR A 357 11.01 21.62 -16.99
CA THR A 357 12.09 21.78 -16.01
C THR A 357 12.65 20.45 -15.50
N VAL A 358 11.98 19.33 -15.80
CA VAL A 358 12.36 18.00 -15.31
C VAL A 358 13.63 17.54 -16.01
N THR A 359 14.61 17.12 -15.21
CA THR A 359 15.86 16.48 -15.67
C THR A 359 15.86 15.00 -15.32
N ARG A 360 16.87 14.24 -15.79
CA ARG A 360 17.01 12.82 -15.42
C ARG A 360 17.34 12.70 -13.94
N ASN A 361 16.57 11.91 -13.20
CA ASN A 361 16.56 11.84 -11.75
C ASN A 361 16.78 10.42 -11.23
N ILE A 362 17.34 10.36 -10.02
CA ILE A 362 17.14 9.26 -9.08
C ILE A 362 16.50 9.82 -7.80
N ALA A 363 16.01 8.96 -6.92
CA ALA A 363 15.62 9.38 -5.56
C ALA A 363 16.32 8.52 -4.51
N GLY A 364 16.89 9.19 -3.50
CA GLY A 364 17.64 8.58 -2.42
C GLY A 364 18.83 9.44 -1.96
N PRO A 365 19.62 8.93 -1.00
CA PRO A 365 19.48 7.61 -0.41
C PRO A 365 18.28 7.48 0.54
N SER A 366 17.63 6.32 0.48
CA SER A 366 16.64 5.83 1.44
C SER A 366 15.45 6.72 1.80
N ASN A 367 15.11 7.65 0.91
CA ASN A 367 13.95 8.50 1.01
C ASN A 367 13.34 8.72 -0.40
N PRO A 368 12.07 8.32 -0.66
CA PRO A 368 11.46 8.42 -1.99
C PRO A 368 11.31 9.84 -2.52
N HIS A 369 11.21 10.85 -1.63
CA HIS A 369 11.10 12.25 -2.02
C HIS A 369 12.43 13.01 -1.95
N ALA A 370 13.54 12.34 -1.62
CA ALA A 370 14.88 12.88 -1.74
C ALA A 370 15.37 12.77 -3.20
N ARG A 371 14.75 13.53 -4.10
CA ARG A 371 15.15 13.57 -5.51
C ARG A 371 16.57 14.13 -5.64
N VAL A 372 17.35 13.48 -6.51
CA VAL A 372 18.66 13.95 -6.95
C VAL A 372 18.71 13.93 -8.46
N SER A 373 19.04 15.07 -9.07
CA SER A 373 19.36 15.11 -10.50
C SER A 373 20.63 14.30 -10.73
N THR A 374 20.66 13.49 -11.79
CA THR A 374 21.85 12.72 -12.19
C THR A 374 23.07 13.60 -12.45
N ALA A 375 22.88 14.86 -12.83
CA ALA A 375 23.95 15.84 -12.98
C ALA A 375 24.60 16.28 -11.64
N ASP A 376 23.90 16.10 -10.52
CA ASP A 376 24.30 16.58 -9.19
C ASP A 376 24.90 15.47 -8.30
N LEU A 377 25.03 14.24 -8.79
CA LEU A 377 25.44 13.07 -7.98
C LEU A 377 26.74 13.31 -7.21
N LYS A 378 27.75 13.89 -7.88
CA LYS A 378 29.04 14.22 -7.27
C LYS A 378 28.92 15.35 -6.24
N ALA A 379 28.14 16.38 -6.53
CA ALA A 379 27.90 17.49 -5.61
C ALA A 379 27.15 17.05 -4.34
N LYS A 380 26.33 16.00 -4.46
CA LYS A 380 25.61 15.35 -3.35
C LYS A 380 26.43 14.27 -2.63
N GLY A 381 27.65 13.97 -3.09
CA GLY A 381 28.51 12.94 -2.50
C GLY A 381 28.02 11.51 -2.69
N ILE A 382 27.08 11.29 -3.62
CA ILE A 382 26.59 9.97 -4.00
C ILE A 382 27.63 9.32 -4.92
N ALA A 383 27.94 9.99 -6.04
CA ALA A 383 29.04 9.65 -6.91
C ALA A 383 30.36 10.28 -6.44
N GLY A 384 31.49 9.66 -6.77
CA GLY A 384 32.83 10.07 -6.35
C GLY A 384 33.65 8.89 -5.82
N ASN A 385 34.95 9.08 -5.61
CA ASN A 385 35.87 8.02 -5.17
C ASN A 385 35.90 6.78 -6.11
N LEU A 386 35.55 6.96 -7.39
CA LEU A 386 35.45 5.87 -8.36
C LEU A 386 36.81 5.17 -8.61
N GLU A 387 37.92 5.89 -8.54
CA GLU A 387 39.26 5.31 -8.70
C GLU A 387 39.56 4.26 -7.62
N ALA A 388 39.19 4.54 -6.37
CA ALA A 388 39.36 3.59 -5.27
C ALA A 388 38.42 2.38 -5.41
N ALA A 389 37.16 2.62 -5.82
CA ALA A 389 36.23 1.54 -6.13
C ALA A 389 36.76 0.63 -7.25
N ARG A 390 37.29 1.20 -8.34
CA ARG A 390 37.90 0.43 -9.44
C ARG A 390 39.17 -0.31 -9.03
N ALA A 391 39.97 0.25 -8.11
CA ALA A 391 41.13 -0.45 -7.57
C ALA A 391 40.73 -1.70 -6.78
N GLN A 392 39.70 -1.60 -5.93
CA GLN A 392 39.13 -2.76 -5.22
C GLN A 392 38.60 -3.81 -6.20
N GLU A 393 37.86 -3.38 -7.23
CA GLU A 393 37.40 -4.28 -8.29
C GLU A 393 38.57 -4.99 -9.00
N ALA A 394 39.67 -4.28 -9.30
CA ALA A 394 40.85 -4.87 -9.94
C ALA A 394 41.57 -5.91 -9.06
N GLU A 395 41.40 -5.83 -7.74
CA GLU A 395 41.85 -6.82 -6.76
C GLU A 395 40.88 -8.01 -6.61
N GLY A 396 39.75 -7.99 -7.34
CA GLY A 396 38.70 -9.01 -7.26
C GLY A 396 37.73 -8.83 -6.09
N LEU A 397 37.74 -7.66 -5.44
CA LEU A 397 36.87 -7.32 -4.31
C LEU A 397 35.60 -6.60 -4.76
N ILE A 398 34.54 -6.69 -3.96
CA ILE A 398 33.34 -5.86 -4.15
C ILE A 398 33.71 -4.39 -3.86
N PRO A 399 33.43 -3.43 -4.75
CA PRO A 399 33.82 -2.04 -4.55
C PRO A 399 32.97 -1.33 -3.48
N ASP A 400 33.50 -0.26 -2.90
CA ASP A 400 32.70 0.69 -2.14
C ASP A 400 31.55 1.26 -3.00
N GLY A 401 30.38 1.42 -2.39
CA GLY A 401 29.16 1.84 -3.07
C GLY A 401 28.60 0.82 -4.05
N ALA A 402 29.05 -0.45 -3.99
CA ALA A 402 28.59 -1.48 -4.89
C ALA A 402 27.07 -1.55 -4.98
N VAL A 403 26.57 -1.65 -6.21
CA VAL A 403 25.16 -1.98 -6.47
C VAL A 403 25.05 -3.49 -6.37
N ILE A 404 24.52 -4.00 -5.26
CA ILE A 404 24.38 -5.45 -5.04
C ILE A 404 23.04 -5.98 -5.55
N ILE A 405 22.04 -5.11 -5.69
CA ILE A 405 20.72 -5.41 -6.27
C ILE A 405 20.43 -4.38 -7.37
N ALA A 406 20.09 -4.86 -8.57
CA ALA A 406 19.59 -4.02 -9.66
C ALA A 406 18.27 -4.61 -10.19
N ALA A 407 17.13 -4.03 -9.80
CA ALA A 407 15.83 -4.64 -10.06
C ALA A 407 14.92 -3.76 -10.94
N ILE A 408 14.59 -4.26 -12.13
CA ILE A 408 13.43 -3.77 -12.88
C ILE A 408 12.21 -4.46 -12.29
N THR A 409 11.46 -3.74 -11.47
CA THR A 409 10.37 -4.26 -10.65
C THR A 409 9.28 -3.20 -10.50
N SER A 410 8.23 -3.52 -9.73
CA SER A 410 7.10 -2.68 -9.38
C SER A 410 6.13 -2.35 -10.51
N CYS A 411 4.85 -2.45 -10.18
CA CYS A 411 3.73 -1.90 -10.95
C CYS A 411 3.90 -0.41 -11.31
N THR A 412 4.71 0.36 -10.58
CA THR A 412 4.99 1.79 -10.88
C THR A 412 5.51 1.97 -12.31
N ASN A 413 6.45 1.12 -12.73
CA ASN A 413 7.18 1.31 -13.98
C ASN A 413 6.95 0.17 -14.98
N THR A 414 6.59 -1.04 -14.52
CA THR A 414 6.37 -2.18 -15.42
C THR A 414 5.03 -2.16 -16.14
N SER A 415 4.08 -1.33 -15.67
CA SER A 415 2.80 -1.09 -16.36
C SER A 415 2.90 -0.05 -17.46
N ASN A 416 4.06 0.61 -17.62
CA ASN A 416 4.32 1.56 -18.69
C ASN A 416 5.22 0.90 -19.75
N PRO A 417 4.67 0.45 -20.90
CA PRO A 417 5.45 -0.21 -21.95
C PRO A 417 6.62 0.64 -22.45
N ARG A 418 6.49 1.97 -22.42
CA ARG A 418 7.55 2.89 -22.83
C ARG A 418 8.80 2.73 -21.95
N ASN A 419 8.64 2.53 -20.65
CA ASN A 419 9.74 2.36 -19.72
C ASN A 419 10.44 1.00 -19.87
N THR A 420 9.67 -0.09 -20.05
CA THR A 420 10.22 -1.44 -20.22
C THR A 420 10.89 -1.61 -21.58
N VAL A 421 10.30 -1.08 -22.66
CA VAL A 421 10.92 -1.04 -23.99
C VAL A 421 12.19 -0.19 -23.98
N ALA A 422 12.21 0.95 -23.28
CA ALA A 422 13.42 1.75 -23.15
C ALA A 422 14.56 0.99 -22.44
N ALA A 423 14.25 0.20 -21.41
CA ALA A 423 15.25 -0.66 -20.78
C ALA A 423 15.79 -1.73 -21.74
N GLY A 424 14.90 -2.36 -22.52
CA GLY A 424 15.28 -3.34 -23.54
C GLY A 424 16.16 -2.75 -24.65
N LEU A 425 15.83 -1.56 -25.16
CA LEU A 425 16.65 -0.86 -26.15
C LEU A 425 18.02 -0.45 -25.60
N LEU A 426 18.09 -0.01 -24.34
CA LEU A 426 19.37 0.28 -23.69
C LEU A 426 20.20 -1.01 -23.55
N ALA A 427 19.56 -2.12 -23.20
CA ALA A 427 20.20 -3.43 -23.11
C ALA A 427 20.76 -3.89 -24.47
N ARG A 428 19.99 -3.72 -25.56
CA ARG A 428 20.44 -3.99 -26.93
C ARG A 428 21.72 -3.23 -27.27
N LYS A 429 21.70 -1.90 -27.11
CA LYS A 429 22.85 -1.04 -27.43
C LYS A 429 24.06 -1.39 -26.57
N ALA A 430 23.86 -1.74 -25.30
CA ALA A 430 24.92 -2.21 -24.42
C ALA A 430 25.51 -3.56 -24.88
N ASN A 431 24.66 -4.53 -25.27
CA ASN A 431 25.08 -5.83 -25.79
C ASN A 431 25.88 -5.72 -27.10
N GLU A 432 25.44 -4.86 -28.02
CA GLU A 432 26.12 -4.60 -29.30
C GLU A 432 27.55 -4.08 -29.10
N LEU A 433 27.73 -3.25 -28.08
CA LEU A 433 29.02 -2.67 -27.69
C LEU A 433 29.83 -3.55 -26.72
N GLY A 434 29.31 -4.71 -26.32
CA GLY A 434 30.02 -5.67 -25.47
C GLY A 434 30.04 -5.32 -23.97
N LEU A 435 29.17 -4.42 -23.52
CA LEU A 435 28.99 -4.15 -22.09
C LEU A 435 28.24 -5.30 -21.42
N THR A 436 28.54 -5.56 -20.14
CA THR A 436 27.89 -6.58 -19.32
C THR A 436 27.64 -6.06 -17.91
N ARG A 437 26.68 -6.64 -17.17
CA ARG A 437 26.51 -6.35 -15.75
C ARG A 437 27.76 -6.78 -14.96
N LYS A 438 28.02 -6.13 -13.83
CA LYS A 438 29.06 -6.62 -12.89
C LYS A 438 28.61 -7.91 -12.18
N PRO A 439 29.54 -8.83 -11.87
CA PRO A 439 29.20 -10.16 -11.37
C PRO A 439 28.51 -10.16 -10.00
N TRP A 440 28.86 -9.21 -9.11
CA TRP A 440 28.24 -9.05 -7.78
C TRP A 440 26.83 -8.45 -7.81
N VAL A 441 26.38 -7.94 -8.96
CA VAL A 441 25.04 -7.35 -9.11
C VAL A 441 24.02 -8.46 -9.30
N LYS A 442 23.15 -8.69 -8.31
CA LYS A 442 21.97 -9.53 -8.48
C LYS A 442 20.91 -8.74 -9.24
N SER A 443 20.86 -8.94 -10.56
CA SER A 443 19.90 -8.33 -11.47
C SER A 443 18.61 -9.14 -11.55
N SER A 444 17.48 -8.46 -11.79
CA SER A 444 16.18 -9.13 -11.94
C SER A 444 15.20 -8.28 -12.74
N PHE A 445 14.37 -8.93 -13.57
CA PHE A 445 13.18 -8.33 -14.16
C PHE A 445 11.91 -9.02 -13.63
N ALA A 446 11.04 -8.27 -12.97
CA ALA A 446 9.76 -8.76 -12.46
C ALA A 446 8.60 -7.94 -13.04
N PRO A 447 8.11 -8.26 -14.24
CA PRO A 447 6.98 -7.56 -14.85
C PRO A 447 5.69 -7.74 -14.04
N GLY A 448 4.87 -6.68 -13.95
CA GLY A 448 3.60 -6.75 -13.25
C GLY A 448 2.44 -7.37 -14.05
N SER A 449 2.66 -7.83 -15.28
CA SER A 449 1.74 -8.73 -15.98
C SER A 449 2.47 -9.57 -17.03
N LYS A 450 1.85 -10.71 -17.40
CA LYS A 450 2.34 -11.56 -18.50
C LYS A 450 2.30 -10.87 -19.87
N ALA A 451 1.54 -9.78 -20.02
CA ALA A 451 1.50 -9.04 -21.28
C ALA A 451 2.85 -8.38 -21.59
N ALA A 452 3.62 -8.02 -20.55
CA ALA A 452 4.94 -7.43 -20.70
C ALA A 452 5.95 -8.32 -21.41
N ALA A 453 5.97 -9.62 -21.10
CA ALA A 453 6.82 -10.56 -21.81
C ALA A 453 6.45 -10.60 -23.31
N LEU A 454 5.16 -10.73 -23.61
CA LEU A 454 4.67 -10.86 -24.98
C LEU A 454 5.01 -9.65 -25.87
N TYR A 455 4.89 -8.42 -25.36
CA TYR A 455 5.24 -7.24 -26.16
C TYR A 455 6.74 -6.97 -26.22
N LEU A 456 7.54 -7.41 -25.23
CA LEU A 456 9.01 -7.29 -25.29
C LEU A 456 9.63 -8.34 -26.22
N GLU A 457 9.02 -9.53 -26.30
CA GLU A 457 9.32 -10.55 -27.31
C GLU A 457 9.00 -10.03 -28.72
N GLU A 458 7.80 -9.49 -28.93
CA GLU A 458 7.39 -8.91 -30.23
C GLU A 458 8.28 -7.71 -30.62
N ALA A 459 8.73 -6.92 -29.64
CA ALA A 459 9.67 -5.81 -29.84
C ALA A 459 11.13 -6.25 -30.06
N ASP A 460 11.42 -7.56 -29.94
CA ASP A 460 12.75 -8.15 -30.10
C ASP A 460 13.79 -7.60 -29.09
N VAL A 461 13.35 -7.22 -27.89
CA VAL A 461 14.23 -6.64 -26.84
C VAL A 461 14.25 -7.45 -25.53
N LEU A 462 13.44 -8.51 -25.42
CA LEU A 462 13.47 -9.36 -24.23
C LEU A 462 14.79 -10.13 -24.12
N ASP A 463 15.24 -10.77 -25.19
CA ASP A 463 16.50 -11.50 -25.25
C ASP A 463 17.71 -10.59 -24.91
N ASP A 464 17.62 -9.31 -25.29
CA ASP A 464 18.65 -8.32 -24.95
C ASP A 464 18.74 -8.07 -23.44
N LEU A 465 17.59 -7.97 -22.76
CA LEU A 465 17.53 -7.86 -21.29
C LEU A 465 18.08 -9.12 -20.62
N GLU A 466 17.64 -10.29 -21.08
CA GLU A 466 18.06 -11.60 -20.56
C GLU A 466 19.58 -11.78 -20.67
N LYS A 467 20.16 -11.42 -21.81
CA LYS A 467 21.61 -11.47 -22.04
C LYS A 467 22.41 -10.58 -21.08
N LEU A 468 21.86 -9.45 -20.65
CA LEU A 468 22.44 -8.60 -19.60
C LEU A 468 22.17 -9.11 -18.17
N GLY A 469 21.42 -10.19 -18.00
CA GLY A 469 21.07 -10.78 -16.72
C GLY A 469 19.76 -10.25 -16.13
N PHE A 470 18.93 -9.58 -16.92
CA PHE A 470 17.59 -9.12 -16.55
C PHE A 470 16.50 -10.06 -17.08
N GLY A 471 16.69 -11.36 -16.95
CA GLY A 471 15.64 -12.34 -17.23
C GLY A 471 14.47 -12.23 -16.25
N ILE A 472 13.32 -12.74 -16.71
CA ILE A 472 12.08 -12.73 -15.94
C ILE A 472 12.26 -13.65 -14.73
N VAL A 473 12.19 -13.07 -13.53
CA VAL A 473 12.29 -13.83 -12.28
C VAL A 473 10.92 -14.17 -11.69
N ALA A 474 9.90 -13.39 -12.03
CA ALA A 474 8.54 -13.49 -11.48
C ALA A 474 7.55 -12.56 -12.18
N TYR A 475 6.26 -12.86 -12.02
CA TYR A 475 5.16 -11.91 -12.25
C TYR A 475 4.54 -11.51 -10.91
N ALA A 476 5.31 -10.77 -10.09
CA ALA A 476 5.01 -10.48 -8.68
C ALA A 476 5.78 -9.23 -8.18
N CYS A 477 5.42 -8.72 -6.99
CA CYS A 477 6.02 -7.52 -6.38
C CYS A 477 7.51 -7.64 -6.07
N THR A 478 7.97 -8.81 -5.62
CA THR A 478 9.39 -9.16 -5.43
C THR A 478 10.22 -8.09 -4.71
N THR A 479 11.33 -7.64 -5.29
CA THR A 479 12.24 -6.64 -4.71
C THR A 479 11.53 -5.35 -4.29
N CYS A 480 10.43 -4.95 -4.95
CA CYS A 480 9.67 -3.74 -4.59
C CYS A 480 9.10 -3.80 -3.17
N ASN A 481 8.67 -4.98 -2.70
CA ASN A 481 8.11 -5.14 -1.37
C ASN A 481 9.13 -5.67 -0.34
N GLY A 482 10.40 -5.81 -0.74
CA GLY A 482 11.50 -6.33 0.08
C GLY A 482 11.81 -7.81 -0.12
N MET A 483 11.07 -8.51 -0.98
CA MET A 483 11.28 -9.92 -1.30
C MET A 483 12.37 -10.11 -2.35
N SER A 484 13.58 -9.58 -2.07
CA SER A 484 14.75 -9.62 -2.95
C SER A 484 15.58 -10.91 -2.86
N GLY A 485 15.19 -11.82 -1.96
CA GLY A 485 15.81 -13.15 -1.74
C GLY A 485 17.26 -13.09 -1.25
N ALA A 486 17.86 -14.25 -0.96
CA ALA A 486 19.22 -14.33 -0.43
C ALA A 486 20.29 -13.87 -1.43
N LEU A 487 21.38 -13.28 -0.96
CA LEU A 487 22.59 -13.07 -1.78
C LEU A 487 23.43 -14.35 -1.83
N ASP A 488 24.37 -14.40 -2.76
CA ASP A 488 25.44 -15.41 -2.72
C ASP A 488 26.14 -15.33 -1.33
N PRO A 489 26.28 -16.46 -0.61
CA PRO A 489 26.87 -16.46 0.73
C PRO A 489 28.26 -15.83 0.81
N LYS A 490 29.07 -15.93 -0.25
CA LYS A 490 30.40 -15.30 -0.31
C LYS A 490 30.30 -13.79 -0.41
N LEU A 491 29.40 -13.28 -1.25
CA LEU A 491 29.17 -11.83 -1.38
C LEU A 491 28.63 -11.26 -0.05
N GLN A 492 27.68 -11.98 0.56
CA GLN A 492 27.14 -11.63 1.87
C GLN A 492 28.24 -11.57 2.94
N GLN A 493 29.08 -12.61 3.02
CA GLN A 493 30.16 -12.67 4.00
C GLN A 493 31.16 -11.52 3.78
N GLU A 494 31.52 -11.23 2.54
CA GLU A 494 32.43 -10.13 2.23
C GLU A 494 31.86 -8.75 2.63
N ILE A 495 30.57 -8.51 2.39
CA ILE A 495 29.89 -7.28 2.82
C ILE A 495 29.97 -7.12 4.33
N ILE A 496 29.76 -8.21 5.08
CA ILE A 496 29.82 -8.23 6.55
C ILE A 496 31.26 -8.01 7.03
N ASP A 497 32.21 -8.79 6.55
CA ASP A 497 33.61 -8.77 7.00
C ASP A 497 34.29 -7.42 6.78
N ARG A 498 33.91 -6.71 5.71
CA ARG A 498 34.49 -5.41 5.33
C ARG A 498 33.62 -4.23 5.76
N ASP A 499 32.49 -4.46 6.42
CA ASP A 499 31.46 -3.45 6.70
C ASP A 499 31.14 -2.58 5.46
N LEU A 500 31.02 -3.23 4.30
CA LEU A 500 31.00 -2.55 3.02
C LEU A 500 29.77 -1.64 2.90
N TYR A 501 29.95 -0.44 2.34
CA TYR A 501 28.83 0.39 1.93
C TYR A 501 28.25 -0.13 0.60
N ALA A 502 27.31 -1.08 0.72
CA ALA A 502 26.58 -1.66 -0.40
C ALA A 502 25.21 -0.99 -0.59
N THR A 503 24.73 -0.97 -1.83
CA THR A 503 23.52 -0.26 -2.26
C THR A 503 22.62 -1.09 -3.17
N ALA A 504 21.36 -0.67 -3.31
CA ALA A 504 20.41 -1.21 -4.27
C ALA A 504 19.89 -0.11 -5.20
N VAL A 505 19.67 -0.45 -6.47
CA VAL A 505 19.00 0.44 -7.44
C VAL A 505 17.80 -0.30 -8.01
N LEU A 506 16.61 0.31 -7.96
CA LEU A 506 15.38 -0.34 -8.40
C LEU A 506 14.40 0.62 -9.05
N SER A 507 13.56 0.11 -9.94
CA SER A 507 12.42 0.86 -10.51
C SER A 507 11.16 0.79 -9.65
N GLY A 508 11.34 0.73 -8.33
CA GLY A 508 10.25 0.76 -7.36
C GLY A 508 9.75 2.15 -7.03
N ASN A 509 8.96 2.26 -5.97
CA ASN A 509 8.43 3.50 -5.41
C ASN A 509 8.92 3.79 -3.98
N ARG A 510 9.49 2.80 -3.27
CA ARG A 510 10.01 2.96 -1.91
C ARG A 510 11.44 2.46 -1.80
N ASN A 511 12.25 3.15 -1.00
CA ASN A 511 13.65 2.84 -0.78
C ASN A 511 14.11 2.96 0.68
N PHE A 512 13.20 3.04 1.66
CA PHE A 512 13.53 3.19 3.09
C PHE A 512 14.61 2.18 3.59
N ASP A 513 15.37 2.57 4.60
CA ASP A 513 16.44 1.74 5.16
C ASP A 513 15.94 0.35 5.57
N GLY A 514 16.66 -0.69 5.14
CA GLY A 514 16.32 -2.09 5.43
C GLY A 514 15.09 -2.64 4.67
N ARG A 515 14.40 -1.82 3.86
CA ARG A 515 13.20 -2.25 3.11
C ARG A 515 13.54 -3.19 1.95
N ILE A 516 14.60 -2.91 1.21
CA ILE A 516 14.90 -3.59 -0.06
C ILE A 516 15.65 -4.89 0.15
N HIS A 517 16.75 -4.85 0.91
CA HIS A 517 17.58 -6.00 1.23
C HIS A 517 18.35 -5.70 2.53
N PRO A 518 18.50 -6.66 3.48
CA PRO A 518 19.18 -6.41 4.76
C PRO A 518 20.64 -5.94 4.63
N TYR A 519 21.38 -6.42 3.61
CA TYR A 519 22.76 -6.00 3.31
C TYR A 519 22.90 -4.76 2.42
N ALA A 520 21.80 -4.15 1.95
CA ALA A 520 21.86 -2.87 1.25
C ALA A 520 21.72 -1.74 2.28
N LYS A 521 22.83 -1.02 2.57
CA LYS A 521 22.81 0.10 3.51
C LYS A 521 21.92 1.25 3.01
N GLN A 522 21.85 1.45 1.69
CA GLN A 522 21.01 2.47 1.07
C GLN A 522 20.41 1.97 -0.25
N ALA A 523 19.27 2.52 -0.63
CA ALA A 523 18.61 2.20 -1.90
C ALA A 523 18.22 3.46 -2.68
N PHE A 524 18.21 3.34 -4.02
CA PHE A 524 17.90 4.42 -4.95
C PHE A 524 16.79 3.99 -5.92
N LEU A 525 15.81 4.87 -6.09
CA LEU A 525 14.77 4.73 -7.11
C LEU A 525 15.26 5.33 -8.42
N ALA A 526 15.08 4.60 -9.52
CA ALA A 526 15.50 5.04 -10.85
C ALA A 526 14.58 4.46 -11.93
N SER A 527 14.59 5.05 -13.13
CA SER A 527 13.87 4.49 -14.27
C SER A 527 14.45 3.12 -14.68
N PRO A 528 13.66 2.20 -15.27
CA PRO A 528 14.17 0.92 -15.75
C PRO A 528 15.47 0.98 -16.59
N PRO A 529 15.65 1.90 -17.57
CA PRO A 529 16.92 2.02 -18.28
C PRO A 529 18.10 2.45 -17.38
N LEU A 530 17.86 3.31 -16.37
CA LEU A 530 18.90 3.64 -15.40
C LEU A 530 19.27 2.46 -14.49
N VAL A 531 18.32 1.60 -14.13
CA VAL A 531 18.61 0.37 -13.37
C VAL A 531 19.59 -0.51 -14.16
N VAL A 532 19.36 -0.70 -15.46
CA VAL A 532 20.27 -1.44 -16.35
C VAL A 532 21.64 -0.77 -16.40
N ALA A 533 21.70 0.56 -16.57
CA ALA A 533 22.96 1.30 -16.60
C ALA A 533 23.77 1.16 -15.30
N TYR A 534 23.12 1.21 -14.13
CA TYR A 534 23.78 1.00 -12.84
C TYR A 534 24.20 -0.45 -12.59
N ALA A 535 23.54 -1.43 -13.21
CA ALA A 535 24.01 -2.82 -13.17
C ALA A 535 25.31 -3.02 -13.97
N ILE A 536 25.48 -2.29 -15.08
CA ILE A 536 26.71 -2.25 -15.87
C ILE A 536 27.81 -1.51 -15.11
N ALA A 537 27.50 -0.35 -14.51
CA ALA A 537 28.46 0.40 -13.71
C ALA A 537 28.90 -0.36 -12.44
N GLY A 538 27.96 -1.04 -11.77
CA GLY A 538 28.16 -1.88 -10.59
C GLY A 538 28.44 -1.15 -9.28
N THR A 539 28.48 0.18 -9.27
CA THR A 539 28.63 1.00 -8.06
C THR A 539 27.91 2.34 -8.21
N ILE A 540 27.31 2.84 -7.12
CA ILE A 540 26.72 4.18 -7.05
C ILE A 540 27.79 5.29 -7.03
N ARG A 541 29.06 4.93 -6.81
CA ARG A 541 30.21 5.86 -6.88
C ARG A 541 30.49 6.39 -8.29
N PHE A 542 29.83 5.82 -9.28
CA PHE A 542 29.90 6.19 -10.69
C PHE A 542 29.06 7.45 -11.00
N ASP A 543 29.65 8.48 -11.62
CA ASP A 543 28.91 9.62 -12.18
C ASP A 543 28.31 9.18 -13.53
N ILE A 544 27.04 8.76 -13.50
CA ILE A 544 26.35 8.14 -14.65
C ILE A 544 26.31 9.01 -15.91
N GLU A 545 26.48 10.33 -15.78
CA GLU A 545 26.48 11.27 -16.89
C GLU A 545 27.88 11.48 -17.51
N LYS A 546 28.96 11.18 -16.79
CA LYS A 546 30.32 11.58 -17.17
C LYS A 546 31.33 10.44 -17.25
N ASP A 547 31.18 9.42 -16.42
CA ASP A 547 32.12 8.31 -16.37
C ASP A 547 31.84 7.31 -17.50
N ALA A 548 32.89 6.64 -17.99
CA ALA A 548 32.76 5.61 -19.01
C ALA A 548 32.31 4.28 -18.39
N LEU A 549 31.23 3.69 -18.91
CA LEU A 549 30.64 2.41 -18.49
C LEU A 549 31.56 1.23 -18.82
N GLY A 550 32.36 1.36 -19.87
CA GLY A 550 33.33 0.39 -20.32
C GLY A 550 34.02 0.91 -21.58
N ASN A 551 34.70 0.01 -22.29
CA ASN A 551 35.27 0.30 -23.60
C ASN A 551 34.68 -0.66 -24.64
N ASP A 552 34.53 -0.18 -25.86
CA ASP A 552 34.14 -1.03 -26.99
C ASP A 552 35.28 -1.98 -27.43
N LYS A 553 35.04 -2.75 -28.49
CA LYS A 553 36.02 -3.70 -29.05
C LYS A 553 37.30 -3.03 -29.57
N ASP A 554 37.24 -1.74 -29.88
CA ASP A 554 38.35 -0.94 -30.40
C ASP A 554 39.05 -0.13 -29.28
N GLY A 555 38.57 -0.24 -28.04
CA GLY A 555 39.12 0.44 -26.87
C GLY A 555 38.58 1.85 -26.64
N ASN A 556 37.54 2.29 -27.37
CA ASN A 556 36.93 3.60 -27.15
C ASN A 556 36.01 3.59 -25.93
N PRO A 557 36.01 4.65 -25.10
CA PRO A 557 35.13 4.73 -23.94
C PRO A 557 33.66 4.84 -24.34
N ILE A 558 32.81 4.06 -23.69
CA ILE A 558 31.36 4.07 -23.89
C ILE A 558 30.70 4.82 -22.73
N TYR A 559 29.87 5.81 -23.03
CA TYR A 559 29.13 6.62 -22.05
C TYR A 559 27.63 6.31 -22.11
N LEU A 560 26.88 6.73 -21.08
CA LEU A 560 25.42 6.56 -21.04
C LEU A 560 24.74 7.13 -22.29
N LYS A 561 25.14 8.33 -22.74
CA LYS A 561 24.59 9.00 -23.92
C LYS A 561 24.72 8.18 -25.21
N ASP A 562 25.70 7.28 -25.29
CA ASP A 562 25.96 6.48 -26.50
C ASP A 562 24.99 5.30 -26.61
N ILE A 563 24.43 4.86 -25.47
CA ILE A 563 23.48 3.73 -25.39
C ILE A 563 22.06 4.14 -24.97
N TRP A 564 21.83 5.42 -24.64
CA TRP A 564 20.51 5.90 -24.24
C TRP A 564 19.57 5.93 -25.46
N PRO A 565 18.40 5.26 -25.39
CA PRO A 565 17.45 5.27 -26.50
C PRO A 565 16.79 6.65 -26.67
N SER A 566 16.58 7.05 -27.92
CA SER A 566 15.82 8.25 -28.24
C SER A 566 14.31 8.01 -28.09
N ASP A 567 13.57 9.09 -27.83
CA ASP A 567 12.11 8.99 -27.70
C ASP A 567 11.45 8.43 -28.97
N ALA A 568 11.94 8.80 -30.16
CA ALA A 568 11.42 8.31 -31.43
C ALA A 568 11.64 6.80 -31.63
N GLU A 569 12.78 6.26 -31.20
CA GLU A 569 13.04 4.81 -31.24
C GLU A 569 12.08 4.07 -30.32
N ILE A 570 11.86 4.57 -29.09
CA ILE A 570 10.96 3.94 -28.13
C ILE A 570 9.52 3.98 -28.62
N ASP A 571 9.04 5.15 -29.03
CA ASP A 571 7.64 5.35 -29.40
C ASP A 571 7.27 4.57 -30.68
N ALA A 572 8.21 4.46 -31.64
CA ALA A 572 8.03 3.63 -32.82
C ALA A 572 7.88 2.15 -32.45
N LEU A 573 8.75 1.63 -31.58
CA LEU A 573 8.74 0.22 -31.19
C LEU A 573 7.52 -0.12 -30.33
N VAL A 574 7.13 0.76 -29.39
CA VAL A 574 5.91 0.59 -28.59
C VAL A 574 4.68 0.51 -29.50
N LYS A 575 4.57 1.42 -30.48
CA LYS A 575 3.45 1.45 -31.42
C LYS A 575 3.38 0.19 -32.29
N GLU A 576 4.53 -0.38 -32.65
CA GLU A 576 4.61 -1.59 -33.45
C GLU A 576 4.30 -2.86 -32.65
N ALA A 577 4.83 -2.96 -31.42
CA ALA A 577 4.87 -4.21 -30.67
C ALA A 577 3.74 -4.39 -29.64
N VAL A 578 3.19 -3.30 -29.08
CA VAL A 578 2.15 -3.39 -28.04
C VAL A 578 0.77 -3.46 -28.69
N LYS A 579 0.10 -4.60 -28.54
CA LYS A 579 -1.12 -4.94 -29.29
C LYS A 579 -2.24 -5.49 -28.40
N PRO A 580 -3.51 -5.18 -28.67
CA PRO A 580 -4.65 -5.71 -27.91
C PRO A 580 -4.71 -7.23 -27.78
N GLU A 581 -4.22 -7.96 -28.78
CA GLU A 581 -4.22 -9.43 -28.81
C GLU A 581 -3.39 -10.02 -27.68
N GLN A 582 -2.29 -9.37 -27.27
CA GLN A 582 -1.43 -9.81 -26.17
C GLN A 582 -2.17 -9.73 -24.83
N PHE A 583 -2.85 -8.61 -24.58
CA PHE A 583 -3.68 -8.42 -23.38
C PHE A 583 -4.83 -9.44 -23.35
N ARG A 584 -5.52 -9.66 -24.47
CA ARG A 584 -6.58 -10.69 -24.55
C ARG A 584 -6.04 -12.10 -24.27
N LYS A 585 -4.89 -12.46 -24.84
CA LYS A 585 -4.21 -13.75 -24.63
C LYS A 585 -3.89 -14.00 -23.16
N VAL A 586 -3.59 -12.95 -22.40
CA VAL A 586 -3.29 -13.03 -20.96
C VAL A 586 -4.56 -13.00 -20.12
N TYR A 587 -5.43 -12.04 -20.36
CA TYR A 587 -6.51 -11.70 -19.43
C TYR A 587 -7.82 -12.44 -19.66
N ILE A 588 -8.11 -12.93 -20.88
CA ILE A 588 -9.28 -13.78 -21.08
C ILE A 588 -9.14 -15.08 -20.26
N PRO A 589 -8.07 -15.88 -20.40
CA PRO A 589 -7.96 -17.13 -19.64
C PRO A 589 -7.74 -16.90 -18.13
N MET A 590 -7.14 -15.77 -17.73
CA MET A 590 -6.91 -15.46 -16.31
C MET A 590 -8.23 -15.22 -15.53
N PHE A 591 -9.26 -14.70 -16.20
CA PHE A 591 -10.57 -14.41 -15.61
C PHE A 591 -11.67 -15.40 -16.04
N ASP A 592 -11.34 -16.40 -16.86
CA ASP A 592 -12.22 -17.52 -17.17
C ASP A 592 -12.09 -18.60 -16.08
N LEU A 593 -12.77 -18.37 -14.96
CA LEU A 593 -12.71 -19.25 -13.78
C LEU A 593 -13.51 -20.55 -13.94
N GLY A 594 -14.22 -20.73 -15.07
CA GLY A 594 -15.08 -21.89 -15.30
C GLY A 594 -16.23 -22.01 -14.28
N VAL A 595 -16.81 -23.21 -14.17
CA VAL A 595 -17.77 -23.54 -13.09
C VAL A 595 -16.97 -24.14 -11.94
N THR A 596 -16.77 -23.37 -10.88
CA THR A 596 -16.17 -23.84 -9.62
C THR A 596 -17.23 -24.56 -8.78
N GLU A 597 -16.90 -25.75 -8.27
CA GLU A 597 -17.74 -26.45 -7.30
C GLU A 597 -17.73 -25.67 -5.99
N LYS A 598 -18.92 -25.33 -5.47
CA LYS A 598 -19.05 -24.60 -4.20
C LYS A 598 -18.48 -25.46 -3.07
N ALA A 599 -17.77 -24.84 -2.12
CA ALA A 599 -17.23 -25.55 -0.97
C ALA A 599 -18.32 -26.33 -0.22
N ALA A 600 -18.00 -27.55 0.21
CA ALA A 600 -18.94 -28.41 0.93
C ALA A 600 -19.42 -27.80 2.27
N SER A 601 -18.61 -26.92 2.86
CA SER A 601 -18.92 -26.18 4.08
C SER A 601 -18.60 -24.69 3.88
N PRO A 602 -19.43 -23.76 4.41
CA PRO A 602 -19.08 -22.35 4.48
C PRO A 602 -17.99 -22.05 5.51
N LEU A 603 -17.68 -23.00 6.40
CA LEU A 603 -16.62 -22.90 7.42
C LEU A 603 -15.29 -23.44 6.89
N TYR A 604 -14.19 -22.86 7.33
CA TYR A 604 -12.86 -23.33 6.97
C TYR A 604 -12.39 -24.45 7.91
N ASP A 605 -11.79 -25.50 7.36
CA ASP A 605 -11.20 -26.58 8.15
C ASP A 605 -9.79 -26.17 8.62
N TRP A 606 -9.74 -25.51 9.78
CA TRP A 606 -8.50 -24.96 10.35
C TRP A 606 -7.46 -26.05 10.62
N ARG A 607 -6.31 -25.97 9.93
CA ARG A 607 -5.19 -26.93 10.06
C ARG A 607 -4.42 -26.69 11.38
N PRO A 608 -4.40 -27.63 12.35
CA PRO A 608 -3.81 -27.38 13.67
C PRO A 608 -2.30 -27.04 13.67
N GLN A 609 -1.56 -27.61 12.73
CA GLN A 609 -0.11 -27.40 12.57
C GLN A 609 0.24 -26.19 11.71
N SER A 610 -0.74 -25.47 11.14
CA SER A 610 -0.43 -24.34 10.28
C SER A 610 0.23 -23.21 11.06
N THR A 611 1.36 -22.70 10.55
CA THR A 611 1.98 -21.46 11.04
C THR A 611 1.55 -20.24 10.23
N TYR A 612 0.63 -20.39 9.28
CA TYR A 612 0.21 -19.33 8.36
C TYR A 612 -1.25 -18.95 8.47
N ILE A 613 -2.14 -19.89 8.83
CA ILE A 613 -3.59 -19.70 8.84
C ILE A 613 -4.15 -20.26 10.15
N ARG A 614 -4.71 -19.39 11.01
CA ARG A 614 -5.37 -19.79 12.26
C ARG A 614 -6.63 -18.99 12.53
N ARG A 615 -7.61 -19.65 13.18
CA ARG A 615 -8.85 -19.00 13.63
C ARG A 615 -8.51 -17.81 14.51
N PRO A 616 -8.95 -16.58 14.17
CA PRO A 616 -8.70 -15.41 14.99
C PRO A 616 -9.41 -15.49 16.35
N PRO A 617 -8.82 -14.97 17.45
CA PRO A 617 -9.37 -15.08 18.80
C PRO A 617 -10.36 -13.95 19.15
N TYR A 618 -10.89 -13.20 18.18
CA TYR A 618 -11.56 -11.91 18.43
C TYR A 618 -12.90 -12.01 19.16
N TRP A 619 -13.55 -13.17 19.16
CA TRP A 619 -14.86 -13.41 19.78
C TRP A 619 -14.76 -14.16 21.12
N GLU A 620 -13.54 -14.34 21.64
CA GLU A 620 -13.29 -15.10 22.86
C GLU A 620 -12.52 -14.25 23.89
N GLY A 621 -12.59 -14.66 25.15
CA GLY A 621 -11.76 -14.10 26.23
C GLY A 621 -11.91 -12.58 26.44
N ALA A 622 -10.79 -11.91 26.72
CA ALA A 622 -10.75 -10.49 27.06
C ALA A 622 -11.06 -9.54 25.88
N LEU A 623 -11.07 -10.04 24.64
CA LEU A 623 -11.42 -9.25 23.46
C LEU A 623 -12.92 -9.02 23.34
N ALA A 624 -13.71 -10.01 23.75
CA ALA A 624 -15.18 -9.94 23.78
C ALA A 624 -15.73 -9.19 25.01
N ALA A 625 -14.89 -8.87 26.00
CA ALA A 625 -15.30 -8.16 27.21
C ALA A 625 -15.30 -6.62 26.99
N PRO A 626 -16.19 -5.88 27.68
CA PRO A 626 -16.12 -4.42 27.73
C PRO A 626 -14.75 -3.96 28.24
N ARG A 627 -14.25 -2.86 27.66
CA ARG A 627 -12.98 -2.26 28.06
C ARG A 627 -13.13 -1.63 29.44
N THR A 628 -12.12 -1.81 30.27
CA THR A 628 -12.13 -1.33 31.65
C THR A 628 -11.91 0.18 31.74
N LEU A 629 -11.02 0.72 30.89
CA LEU A 629 -10.57 2.10 30.89
C LEU A 629 -10.05 2.57 32.26
N ALA A 630 -9.63 1.66 33.13
CA ALA A 630 -9.24 1.95 34.50
C ALA A 630 -8.08 1.06 34.95
N ASN A 631 -7.22 1.60 35.83
CA ASN A 631 -6.06 0.90 36.40
C ASN A 631 -5.13 0.29 35.32
N MET A 632 -5.01 0.96 34.17
CA MET A 632 -4.18 0.52 33.06
C MET A 632 -2.70 0.75 33.35
N ARG A 633 -1.84 -0.18 32.90
CA ARG A 633 -0.39 -0.03 32.94
C ARG A 633 0.17 0.30 31.55
N PRO A 634 1.22 1.13 31.45
CA PRO A 634 1.82 1.42 30.16
C PRO A 634 2.58 0.19 29.66
N LEU A 635 2.26 -0.28 28.45
CA LEU A 635 3.09 -1.26 27.74
C LEU A 635 4.37 -0.60 27.20
N ALA A 636 4.21 0.62 26.70
CA ALA A 636 5.29 1.43 26.16
C ALA A 636 5.00 2.92 26.29
N ILE A 637 6.06 3.70 26.48
CA ILE A 637 6.10 5.14 26.23
C ILE A 637 6.99 5.33 25.01
N LEU A 638 6.45 5.89 23.94
CA LEU A 638 7.10 5.93 22.64
C LEU A 638 7.39 7.36 22.19
N PRO A 639 8.50 7.58 21.46
CA PRO A 639 8.83 8.89 20.91
C PRO A 639 7.90 9.28 19.77
N ASP A 640 8.22 10.40 19.13
CA ASP A 640 7.57 10.87 17.91
C ASP A 640 7.92 9.93 16.73
N ASN A 641 7.13 9.99 15.65
CA ASN A 641 7.42 9.34 14.37
C ASN A 641 7.45 7.80 14.40
N ILE A 642 6.71 7.18 15.32
CA ILE A 642 6.56 5.72 15.35
C ILE A 642 5.81 5.25 14.09
N THR A 643 6.51 4.49 13.27
CA THR A 643 5.94 3.93 12.03
C THR A 643 5.19 2.62 12.29
N THR A 644 4.28 2.23 11.39
CA THR A 644 3.66 0.89 11.44
C THR A 644 4.66 -0.25 11.31
N ASP A 645 5.87 0.01 10.79
CA ASP A 645 6.98 -0.96 10.78
C ASP A 645 7.66 -1.15 12.14
N HIS A 646 7.64 -0.13 12.99
CA HIS A 646 8.01 -0.29 14.40
C HIS A 646 6.96 -1.12 15.16
N LEU A 647 5.67 -0.91 14.85
CA LEU A 647 4.54 -1.58 15.53
C LEU A 647 4.37 -3.05 15.10
N SER A 648 4.52 -3.34 13.81
CA SER A 648 4.33 -4.66 13.22
C SER A 648 5.23 -4.78 11.98
N PRO A 649 6.47 -5.25 12.11
CA PRO A 649 7.44 -5.31 11.03
C PRO A 649 7.01 -6.27 9.91
N SER A 650 7.65 -6.18 8.75
CA SER A 650 7.31 -6.98 7.55
C SER A 650 8.51 -7.68 6.91
N ASN A 651 9.69 -7.54 7.51
CA ASN A 651 10.94 -8.14 7.03
C ASN A 651 11.00 -9.65 7.30
N ALA A 652 12.10 -10.27 6.86
CA ALA A 652 12.42 -11.65 7.14
C ALA A 652 12.42 -11.94 8.66
N ILE A 653 11.95 -13.12 9.04
CA ILE A 653 11.96 -13.59 10.43
C ILE A 653 13.32 -14.24 10.72
N MET A 654 13.99 -13.75 11.75
CA MET A 654 15.28 -14.28 12.21
C MET A 654 15.07 -15.33 13.31
N MET A 655 15.94 -16.34 13.38
CA MET A 655 15.88 -17.39 14.41
C MET A 655 15.87 -16.86 15.84
N ASP A 656 16.59 -15.78 16.14
CA ASP A 656 16.69 -15.18 17.47
C ASP A 656 15.52 -14.25 17.85
N SER A 657 14.53 -14.13 16.96
CA SER A 657 13.29 -13.41 17.24
C SER A 657 12.26 -14.30 17.94
N ALA A 658 11.30 -13.69 18.67
CA ALA A 658 10.23 -14.44 19.32
C ALA A 658 9.39 -15.27 18.33
N ALA A 659 9.16 -14.74 17.12
CA ALA A 659 8.50 -15.47 16.05
C ALA A 659 9.38 -16.61 15.50
N GLY A 660 10.67 -16.37 15.29
CA GLY A 660 11.61 -17.41 14.84
C GLY A 660 11.71 -18.58 15.81
N GLU A 661 11.83 -18.31 17.11
CA GLU A 661 11.79 -19.33 18.16
C GLU A 661 10.48 -20.15 18.14
N TYR A 662 9.35 -19.48 17.92
CA TYR A 662 8.05 -20.14 17.78
C TYR A 662 7.98 -21.03 16.53
N LEU A 663 8.39 -20.52 15.37
CA LEU A 663 8.41 -21.27 14.11
C LEU A 663 9.35 -22.48 14.20
N HIS A 664 10.51 -22.31 14.82
CA HIS A 664 11.44 -23.41 15.08
C HIS A 664 10.82 -24.49 15.98
N LYS A 665 10.14 -24.07 17.06
CA LYS A 665 9.39 -24.98 17.93
C LYS A 665 8.27 -25.73 17.19
N MET A 666 7.67 -25.09 16.18
CA MET A 666 6.67 -25.69 15.30
C MET A 666 7.28 -26.59 14.20
N GLY A 667 8.62 -26.71 14.14
CA GLY A 667 9.32 -27.59 13.20
C GLY A 667 9.58 -26.99 11.82
N VAL A 668 9.42 -25.68 11.65
CA VAL A 668 9.74 -24.98 10.38
C VAL A 668 11.27 -24.79 10.29
N PRO A 669 11.91 -25.10 9.15
CA PRO A 669 13.33 -24.83 8.96
C PRO A 669 13.58 -23.33 8.75
N GLU A 670 14.76 -22.84 9.13
CA GLU A 670 15.06 -21.40 9.16
C GLU A 670 14.95 -20.75 7.78
N GLU A 671 15.39 -21.44 6.73
CA GLU A 671 15.28 -21.01 5.35
C GLU A 671 13.82 -20.82 4.87
N ASP A 672 12.84 -21.30 5.63
CA ASP A 672 11.40 -21.21 5.33
C ASP A 672 10.61 -20.38 6.33
N PHE A 673 11.26 -19.72 7.29
CA PHE A 673 10.59 -18.77 8.18
C PHE A 673 9.94 -17.61 7.43
N ASN A 674 10.32 -17.38 6.18
CA ASN A 674 9.70 -16.37 5.33
C ASN A 674 9.76 -14.98 5.99
N SER A 675 8.69 -14.19 5.93
CA SER A 675 8.62 -12.85 6.51
C SER A 675 7.48 -12.70 7.51
N TYR A 676 7.58 -11.73 8.41
CA TYR A 676 6.46 -11.38 9.29
C TYR A 676 5.17 -11.09 8.53
N ALA A 677 5.29 -10.51 7.33
CA ALA A 677 4.13 -10.14 6.53
C ALA A 677 3.36 -11.37 6.01
N THR A 678 4.06 -12.44 5.61
CA THR A 678 3.43 -13.67 5.13
C THR A 678 2.70 -14.44 6.23
N HIS A 679 3.08 -14.26 7.50
CA HIS A 679 2.48 -14.92 8.66
C HIS A 679 1.24 -14.20 9.25
N ARG A 680 0.72 -13.16 8.59
CA ARG A 680 -0.41 -12.37 9.10
C ARG A 680 -1.75 -13.11 9.23
N GLY A 681 -1.90 -14.27 8.59
CA GLY A 681 -3.06 -15.14 8.82
C GLY A 681 -2.96 -15.99 10.10
N ASP A 682 -1.81 -16.00 10.79
CA ASP A 682 -1.58 -16.70 12.05
C ASP A 682 -1.36 -15.69 13.18
N HIS A 683 -2.37 -15.53 14.03
CA HIS A 683 -2.28 -14.61 15.15
C HIS A 683 -1.19 -14.97 16.17
N LEU A 684 -0.80 -16.25 16.30
CA LEU A 684 0.26 -16.64 17.24
C LEU A 684 1.63 -16.16 16.75
N THR A 685 1.92 -16.32 15.46
CA THR A 685 3.15 -15.78 14.87
C THR A 685 3.12 -14.27 14.80
N ALA A 686 2.01 -13.67 14.34
CA ALA A 686 1.92 -12.24 14.11
C ALA A 686 1.90 -11.41 15.42
N GLN A 687 1.30 -11.90 16.50
CA GLN A 687 1.38 -11.23 17.82
C GLN A 687 2.82 -11.11 18.33
N ARG A 688 3.66 -12.13 18.09
CA ARG A 688 5.09 -12.12 18.43
C ARG A 688 5.89 -11.08 17.65
N ALA A 689 5.35 -10.61 16.52
CA ALA A 689 5.93 -9.51 15.74
C ALA A 689 5.58 -8.13 16.32
N THR A 690 4.59 -8.03 17.22
CA THR A 690 4.15 -6.75 17.77
C THR A 690 5.31 -6.07 18.50
N PHE A 691 5.71 -4.88 18.03
CA PHE A 691 6.88 -4.16 18.53
C PHE A 691 8.21 -4.92 18.43
N ALA A 692 8.33 -5.89 17.50
CA ALA A 692 9.53 -6.71 17.29
C ALA A 692 10.67 -5.98 16.55
N ASN A 693 10.44 -4.75 16.09
CA ASN A 693 11.43 -4.01 15.31
C ASN A 693 12.70 -3.70 16.14
N PRO A 694 13.91 -4.06 15.66
CA PRO A 694 15.16 -3.83 16.40
C PRO A 694 15.53 -2.35 16.53
N LYS A 695 14.88 -1.46 15.77
CA LYS A 695 15.10 -0.01 15.82
C LYS A 695 14.16 0.74 16.78
N LEU A 696 13.24 0.04 17.44
CA LEU A 696 12.30 0.64 18.40
C LEU A 696 13.03 1.31 19.57
N PHE A 697 12.52 2.47 19.98
CA PHE A 697 12.93 3.14 21.22
C PHE A 697 11.72 3.22 22.14
N ASN A 698 11.73 2.43 23.22
CA ASN A 698 10.75 2.55 24.30
C ASN A 698 11.36 3.40 25.41
N GLU A 699 10.80 4.59 25.66
CA GLU A 699 11.31 5.57 26.63
C GLU A 699 11.30 5.01 28.08
N MET A 700 10.54 3.95 28.36
CA MET A 700 10.60 3.21 29.64
C MET A 700 11.89 2.39 29.80
N VAL A 701 12.61 2.07 28.72
CA VAL A 701 13.79 1.19 28.77
C VAL A 701 15.06 2.03 28.73
N VAL A 702 15.47 2.49 29.91
CA VAL A 702 16.67 3.32 30.08
C VAL A 702 17.91 2.50 30.45
N ARG A 703 19.07 2.94 29.98
CA ARG A 703 20.38 2.47 30.42
C ARG A 703 20.78 3.16 31.73
N SER A 704 21.83 2.67 32.36
CA SER A 704 22.39 3.26 33.59
C SER A 704 22.88 4.71 33.42
N ASP A 705 23.15 5.14 32.19
CA ASP A 705 23.54 6.52 31.85
C ASP A 705 22.35 7.44 31.52
N GLY A 706 21.12 6.94 31.65
CA GLY A 706 19.88 7.67 31.34
C GLY A 706 19.48 7.66 29.87
N THR A 707 20.27 7.06 28.97
CA THR A 707 19.92 6.96 27.54
C THR A 707 18.93 5.82 27.26
N ILE A 708 18.08 5.98 26.25
CA ILE A 708 17.10 4.95 25.87
C ILE A 708 17.79 3.78 25.17
N LYS A 709 17.55 2.56 25.63
CA LYS A 709 18.05 1.33 25.03
C LYS A 709 17.23 0.96 23.80
N GLN A 710 17.84 1.05 22.62
CA GLN A 710 17.21 0.64 21.37
C GLN A 710 16.96 -0.88 21.35
N GLY A 711 15.84 -1.28 20.76
CA GLY A 711 15.45 -2.66 20.49
C GLY A 711 14.01 -2.97 20.87
N SER A 712 13.57 -4.17 20.49
CA SER A 712 12.28 -4.73 20.89
C SER A 712 12.28 -5.10 22.39
N LYS A 713 12.13 -4.09 23.25
CA LYS A 713 12.21 -4.22 24.71
C LYS A 713 11.12 -3.42 25.40
N ALA A 714 10.70 -3.94 26.56
CA ALA A 714 9.82 -3.25 27.48
C ALA A 714 10.27 -3.49 28.93
N ARG A 715 9.80 -2.62 29.82
CA ARG A 715 9.98 -2.73 31.27
C ARG A 715 8.64 -3.14 31.87
N VAL A 716 8.59 -4.29 32.53
CA VAL A 716 7.37 -4.80 33.16
C VAL A 716 7.21 -4.17 34.54
N GLU A 717 6.02 -3.65 34.80
CA GLU A 717 5.65 -2.95 36.03
C GLU A 717 4.64 -3.78 36.84
N PRO A 718 4.72 -3.75 38.18
CA PRO A 718 5.55 -2.87 39.02
C PRO A 718 6.97 -3.40 39.32
N GLU A 719 7.41 -4.49 38.69
CA GLU A 719 8.69 -5.14 39.00
C GLU A 719 9.92 -4.33 38.53
N GLY A 720 9.76 -3.46 37.54
CA GLY A 720 10.85 -2.71 36.92
C GLY A 720 11.78 -3.57 36.07
N GLU A 721 11.39 -4.79 35.71
CA GLU A 721 12.23 -5.74 34.97
C GLU A 721 12.22 -5.47 33.46
N VAL A 722 13.39 -5.26 32.87
CA VAL A 722 13.55 -5.07 31.42
C VAL A 722 13.73 -6.41 30.73
N MET A 723 12.84 -6.73 29.79
CA MET A 723 12.88 -7.96 28.99
C MET A 723 12.58 -7.68 27.50
N ARG A 724 12.62 -8.73 26.68
CA ARG A 724 12.17 -8.63 25.28
C ARG A 724 10.66 -8.39 25.26
N MET A 725 10.22 -7.62 24.27
CA MET A 725 8.86 -7.10 24.22
C MET A 725 7.78 -8.19 24.25
N TRP A 726 8.01 -9.30 23.55
CA TRP A 726 7.07 -10.43 23.54
C TRP A 726 6.86 -11.02 24.94
N GLU A 727 7.92 -11.21 25.72
CA GLU A 727 7.84 -11.73 27.09
C GLU A 727 7.11 -10.76 28.02
N ALA A 728 7.28 -9.45 27.81
CA ALA A 728 6.52 -8.44 28.53
C ALA A 728 5.02 -8.50 28.20
N ILE A 729 4.69 -8.64 26.90
CA ILE A 729 3.30 -8.82 26.44
C ILE A 729 2.71 -10.10 27.06
N GLU A 730 3.40 -11.23 26.95
CA GLU A 730 2.95 -12.52 27.50
C GLU A 730 2.75 -12.43 29.02
N THR A 731 3.63 -11.73 29.72
CA THR A 731 3.51 -11.48 31.17
C THR A 731 2.23 -10.72 31.51
N TYR A 732 1.92 -9.64 30.78
CA TYR A 732 0.69 -8.87 31.03
C TYR A 732 -0.58 -9.60 30.59
N MET A 733 -0.52 -10.37 29.49
CA MET A 733 -1.62 -11.25 29.07
C MET A 733 -1.96 -12.27 30.17
N ASN A 734 -0.95 -12.90 30.78
CA ASN A 734 -1.14 -13.84 31.89
C ASN A 734 -1.73 -13.16 33.14
N ARG A 735 -1.37 -11.90 33.39
CA ARG A 735 -1.94 -11.07 34.47
C ARG A 735 -3.37 -10.61 34.20
N LYS A 736 -3.85 -10.71 32.94
CA LYS A 736 -5.09 -10.06 32.47
C LYS A 736 -5.08 -8.55 32.78
N GLN A 737 -3.90 -7.92 32.65
CA GLN A 737 -3.70 -6.51 32.96
C GLN A 737 -4.23 -5.66 31.79
N PRO A 738 -5.13 -4.69 32.02
CA PRO A 738 -5.47 -3.70 30.99
C PRO A 738 -4.27 -2.79 30.75
N LEU A 739 -3.97 -2.50 29.48
CA LEU A 739 -2.78 -1.74 29.08
C LEU A 739 -3.13 -0.44 28.34
N ILE A 740 -2.19 0.50 28.39
CA ILE A 740 -2.18 1.75 27.64
C ILE A 740 -0.85 1.92 26.90
N ILE A 741 -0.86 2.66 25.80
CA ILE A 741 0.36 3.18 25.16
C ILE A 741 0.33 4.70 25.23
N ILE A 742 1.46 5.30 25.59
CA ILE A 742 1.69 6.74 25.45
C ILE A 742 2.66 6.97 24.29
N ALA A 743 2.36 7.89 23.37
CA ALA A 743 3.19 8.15 22.20
C ALA A 743 3.38 9.64 21.91
N GLY A 744 4.39 9.96 21.11
CA GLY A 744 4.60 11.31 20.58
C GLY A 744 3.74 11.64 19.37
N LYS A 745 4.27 12.50 18.52
CA LYS A 745 3.62 12.93 17.26
C LYS A 745 3.66 11.84 16.20
N ASP A 746 2.74 11.93 15.24
CA ASP A 746 2.72 11.11 14.02
C ASP A 746 2.74 9.59 14.30
N TYR A 747 2.02 9.16 15.35
CA TYR A 747 1.95 7.77 15.75
C TYR A 747 1.22 6.94 14.69
N GLY A 748 1.89 5.89 14.19
CA GLY A 748 1.36 4.97 13.21
C GLY A 748 1.62 5.36 11.74
N GLN A 749 2.67 6.12 11.44
CA GLN A 749 2.97 6.51 10.06
C GLN A 749 3.40 5.34 9.16
N GLY A 750 3.07 5.42 7.87
CA GLY A 750 3.53 4.48 6.85
C GLY A 750 2.44 3.54 6.31
N SER A 751 2.80 2.27 6.12
CA SER A 751 1.97 1.26 5.43
C SER A 751 0.65 0.98 6.15
N SER A 752 -0.41 0.67 5.39
CA SER A 752 -1.80 0.46 5.84
C SER A 752 -2.06 -0.82 6.66
N ARG A 753 -1.01 -1.51 7.13
CA ARG A 753 -1.09 -2.80 7.82
C ARG A 753 -1.96 -2.71 9.10
N ASP A 754 -3.04 -3.50 9.13
CA ASP A 754 -3.98 -3.60 10.25
C ASP A 754 -3.39 -4.34 11.46
N TRP A 755 -2.39 -5.20 11.25
CA TRP A 755 -1.66 -5.88 12.33
C TRP A 755 -0.96 -4.95 13.31
N ALA A 756 -0.67 -3.71 12.90
CA ALA A 756 -0.21 -2.67 13.83
C ALA A 756 -1.27 -2.30 14.89
N ALA A 757 -2.57 -2.49 14.60
CA ALA A 757 -3.66 -2.34 15.56
C ALA A 757 -4.06 -3.69 16.19
N LYS A 758 -4.17 -4.77 15.39
CA LYS A 758 -4.51 -6.11 15.89
C LYS A 758 -3.51 -6.58 16.95
N GLY A 759 -2.21 -6.50 16.67
CA GLY A 759 -1.16 -6.90 17.60
C GLY A 759 -1.22 -6.12 18.92
N VAL A 760 -1.43 -4.80 18.85
CA VAL A 760 -1.55 -3.93 20.03
C VAL A 760 -2.79 -4.27 20.86
N ARG A 761 -3.96 -4.45 20.22
CA ARG A 761 -5.19 -4.84 20.90
C ARG A 761 -5.07 -6.22 21.55
N LEU A 762 -4.48 -7.18 20.83
CA LEU A 762 -4.24 -8.54 21.29
C LEU A 762 -3.24 -8.62 22.45
N ALA A 763 -2.31 -7.67 22.55
CA ALA A 763 -1.43 -7.52 23.70
C ALA A 763 -2.17 -7.06 24.98
N GLY A 764 -3.42 -6.59 24.86
CA GLY A 764 -4.24 -6.11 25.99
C GLY A 764 -4.35 -4.58 26.08
N VAL A 765 -3.90 -3.84 25.05
CA VAL A 765 -4.02 -2.38 25.03
C VAL A 765 -5.46 -1.96 24.75
N GLU A 766 -6.03 -1.17 25.65
CA GLU A 766 -7.39 -0.62 25.53
C GLU A 766 -7.37 0.83 25.01
N VAL A 767 -6.33 1.59 25.35
CA VAL A 767 -6.22 3.03 25.06
C VAL A 767 -4.84 3.35 24.51
N ILE A 768 -4.79 4.28 23.54
CA ILE A 768 -3.54 4.93 23.13
C ILE A 768 -3.71 6.43 23.32
N VAL A 769 -2.78 7.08 24.01
CA VAL A 769 -2.73 8.54 24.13
C VAL A 769 -1.49 9.05 23.41
N ALA A 770 -1.68 9.80 22.33
CA ALA A 770 -0.60 10.33 21.50
C ALA A 770 -0.67 11.86 21.38
N GLU A 771 0.40 12.49 20.93
CA GLU A 771 0.34 13.90 20.51
C GLU A 771 -0.33 14.05 19.13
N GLY A 772 -0.38 12.97 18.33
CA GLY A 772 -1.08 12.92 17.06
C GLY A 772 -1.04 11.53 16.42
N PHE A 773 -2.01 11.24 15.57
CA PHE A 773 -2.14 9.97 14.85
C PHE A 773 -2.14 10.15 13.35
N GLU A 774 -1.58 9.17 12.66
CA GLU A 774 -1.75 9.03 11.22
C GLU A 774 -3.10 8.38 10.85
N ARG A 775 -3.70 8.86 9.76
CA ARG A 775 -5.12 8.62 9.43
C ARG A 775 -5.49 7.13 9.43
N ILE A 776 -4.79 6.33 8.65
CA ILE A 776 -5.11 4.90 8.46
C ILE A 776 -4.92 4.12 9.75
N HIS A 777 -3.84 4.41 10.49
CA HIS A 777 -3.57 3.70 11.74
C HIS A 777 -4.63 4.00 12.79
N ARG A 778 -5.05 5.26 12.93
CA ARG A 778 -6.16 5.65 13.81
C ARG A 778 -7.44 4.88 13.49
N THR A 779 -7.83 4.80 12.21
CA THR A 779 -9.00 4.03 11.79
C THR A 779 -8.86 2.54 12.12
N ASN A 780 -7.68 1.94 11.92
CA ASN A 780 -7.43 0.54 12.28
C ASN A 780 -7.55 0.31 13.81
N LEU A 781 -7.11 1.26 14.65
CA LEU A 781 -7.28 1.19 16.11
C LEU A 781 -8.75 1.16 16.50
N VAL A 782 -9.56 2.07 15.92
CA VAL A 782 -11.02 2.10 16.12
C VAL A 782 -11.65 0.78 15.68
N GLY A 783 -11.25 0.26 14.51
CA GLY A 783 -11.73 -1.03 13.99
C GLY A 783 -11.44 -2.23 14.91
N MET A 784 -10.41 -2.13 15.77
CA MET A 784 -10.08 -3.14 16.79
C MET A 784 -10.62 -2.80 18.20
N GLY A 785 -11.41 -1.73 18.33
CA GLY A 785 -11.98 -1.31 19.61
C GLY A 785 -11.00 -0.66 20.58
N VAL A 786 -9.81 -0.25 20.11
CA VAL A 786 -8.84 0.56 20.88
C VAL A 786 -9.31 2.02 20.86
N LEU A 787 -9.25 2.72 22.00
CA LEU A 787 -9.63 4.13 22.09
C LEU A 787 -8.43 5.04 21.76
N PRO A 788 -8.39 5.73 20.59
CA PRO A 788 -7.35 6.71 20.32
C PRO A 788 -7.69 8.04 21.01
N LEU A 789 -6.75 8.54 21.81
CA LEU A 789 -6.86 9.81 22.53
C LEU A 789 -5.69 10.71 22.18
N GLU A 790 -5.95 12.01 22.04
CA GLU A 790 -4.93 12.99 21.69
C GLU A 790 -4.71 13.99 22.82
N PHE A 791 -3.46 14.23 23.20
CA PHE A 791 -3.13 15.30 24.15
C PHE A 791 -3.58 16.67 23.62
N LYS A 792 -3.98 17.57 24.52
CA LYS A 792 -4.21 18.98 24.15
C LYS A 792 -2.88 19.65 23.84
N ALA A 793 -2.92 20.68 22.99
CA ALA A 793 -1.74 21.43 22.59
C ALA A 793 -0.91 21.92 23.80
N GLY A 794 0.40 21.65 23.77
CA GLY A 794 1.34 22.04 24.84
C GLY A 794 1.43 21.05 26.00
N VAL A 795 0.66 19.95 25.98
CA VAL A 795 0.77 18.83 26.91
C VAL A 795 1.27 17.61 26.15
N ASP A 796 2.23 16.90 26.74
CA ASP A 796 2.84 15.69 26.17
C ASP A 796 3.43 14.81 27.30
N ARG A 797 3.98 13.66 26.92
CA ARG A 797 4.63 12.72 27.87
C ARG A 797 5.80 13.34 28.65
N LYS A 798 6.49 14.34 28.08
CA LYS A 798 7.69 14.96 28.67
C LYS A 798 7.34 16.04 29.68
N THR A 799 6.38 16.90 29.35
CA THR A 799 5.82 17.94 30.21
C THR A 799 5.12 17.33 31.42
N LEU A 800 4.46 16.18 31.24
CA LEU A 800 3.87 15.38 32.33
C LEU A 800 4.92 14.57 33.11
N LYS A 801 6.15 14.46 32.61
CA LYS A 801 7.27 13.70 33.19
C LYS A 801 6.93 12.22 33.41
N LEU A 802 6.35 11.59 32.39
CA LEU A 802 5.94 10.19 32.48
C LEU A 802 7.17 9.28 32.39
N ASP A 803 7.27 8.29 33.28
CA ASP A 803 8.38 7.34 33.31
C ASP A 803 7.96 5.87 33.15
N GLY A 804 6.66 5.61 33.16
CA GLY A 804 6.05 4.30 32.97
C GLY A 804 5.62 3.59 34.26
N THR A 805 5.92 4.15 35.43
CA THR A 805 5.51 3.54 36.71
C THR A 805 4.05 3.82 37.08
N GLU A 806 3.40 4.73 36.35
CA GLU A 806 2.07 5.22 36.64
C GLU A 806 0.94 4.22 36.31
N LEU A 807 -0.22 4.47 36.91
CA LEU A 807 -1.49 3.86 36.52
C LEU A 807 -2.37 4.88 35.81
N TYR A 808 -3.13 4.42 34.81
CA TYR A 808 -3.95 5.28 33.97
C TYR A 808 -5.41 4.86 34.00
N SER A 809 -6.31 5.85 34.03
CA SER A 809 -7.74 5.67 33.80
C SER A 809 -8.29 6.74 32.85
N VAL A 810 -9.38 6.47 32.14
CA VAL A 810 -10.04 7.44 31.25
C VAL A 810 -11.49 7.61 31.66
N ILE A 811 -11.90 8.86 31.89
CA ILE A 811 -13.24 9.20 32.37
C ILE A 811 -13.86 10.26 31.44
N GLY A 812 -15.15 10.12 31.13
CA GLY A 812 -15.93 11.11 30.38
C GLY A 812 -16.97 10.46 29.47
N ASN A 813 -17.75 11.29 28.78
CA ASN A 813 -18.72 10.83 27.79
C ASN A 813 -18.03 10.65 26.44
N ILE A 814 -17.98 9.40 25.95
CA ILE A 814 -17.40 9.10 24.65
C ILE A 814 -18.38 9.56 23.56
N ALA A 815 -17.99 10.60 22.84
CA ALA A 815 -18.69 11.14 21.68
C ALA A 815 -17.66 11.66 20.66
N PRO A 816 -18.04 11.93 19.41
CA PRO A 816 -17.10 12.33 18.39
C PRO A 816 -16.32 13.58 18.80
N ARG A 817 -14.98 13.51 18.79
CA ARG A 817 -14.07 14.61 19.13
C ARG A 817 -14.28 15.26 20.51
N SER A 818 -15.02 14.60 21.39
CA SER A 818 -15.30 15.07 22.75
C SER A 818 -14.01 15.20 23.58
N THR A 819 -14.09 15.99 24.67
CA THR A 819 -12.98 16.06 25.64
C THR A 819 -13.24 15.05 26.75
N LEU A 820 -12.26 14.16 26.97
CA LEU A 820 -12.23 13.19 28.05
C LEU A 820 -11.10 13.57 29.04
N THR A 821 -11.08 12.92 30.19
CA THR A 821 -10.04 13.09 31.22
C THR A 821 -9.19 11.84 31.32
N LEU A 822 -7.89 11.96 31.07
CA LEU A 822 -6.87 10.97 31.41
C LEU A 822 -6.44 11.21 32.86
N VAL A 823 -6.75 10.25 33.74
CA VAL A 823 -6.35 10.24 35.15
C VAL A 823 -5.04 9.46 35.27
N ILE A 824 -4.00 10.11 35.78
CA ILE A 824 -2.67 9.54 35.97
C ILE A 824 -2.42 9.45 37.46
N GLU A 825 -2.29 8.23 37.98
CA GLU A 825 -1.95 7.97 39.37
C GLU A 825 -0.48 7.53 39.46
N ARG A 826 0.31 8.21 40.30
CA ARG A 826 1.73 7.90 40.48
C ARG A 826 2.20 8.09 41.91
N ALA A 827 3.25 7.37 42.28
CA ALA A 827 3.91 7.58 43.56
C ALA A 827 4.80 8.85 43.51
N THR A 828 4.70 9.68 44.54
CA THR A 828 5.61 10.81 44.76
C THR A 828 6.87 10.36 45.49
N ASP A 829 7.94 11.19 45.45
CA ASP A 829 9.22 10.92 46.12
C ASP A 829 9.08 10.66 47.64
N ASP A 830 8.01 11.17 48.28
CA ASP A 830 7.68 10.95 49.70
C ASP A 830 6.77 9.72 49.94
N GLY A 831 6.53 8.91 48.91
CA GLY A 831 5.77 7.66 48.97
C GLY A 831 4.25 7.82 49.01
N LYS A 832 3.72 9.02 48.73
CA LYS A 832 2.27 9.26 48.62
C LYS A 832 1.78 9.01 47.19
N SER A 833 0.48 8.81 47.02
CA SER A 833 -0.15 8.77 45.69
C SER A 833 -0.53 10.20 45.26
N GLU A 834 -0.07 10.61 44.08
CA GLU A 834 -0.50 11.81 43.37
C GLU A 834 -1.43 11.42 42.22
N ILE A 835 -2.53 12.16 42.08
CA ILE A 835 -3.44 12.05 40.94
C ILE A 835 -3.32 13.32 40.10
N VAL A 836 -3.01 13.15 38.81
CA VAL A 836 -2.99 14.21 37.81
C VAL A 836 -4.09 13.96 36.80
N GLU A 837 -4.98 14.94 36.61
CA GLU A 837 -6.04 14.90 35.60
C GLU A 837 -5.63 15.72 34.38
N VAL A 838 -5.62 15.06 33.21
CA VAL A 838 -5.18 15.67 31.95
C VAL A 838 -6.34 15.62 30.95
N PRO A 839 -6.81 16.78 30.44
CA PRO A 839 -7.80 16.78 29.37
C PRO A 839 -7.17 16.23 28.08
N VAL A 840 -7.90 15.34 27.40
CA VAL A 840 -7.51 14.73 26.13
C VAL A 840 -8.69 14.77 25.15
N THR A 841 -8.41 14.77 23.85
CA THR A 841 -9.42 14.72 22.80
C THR A 841 -9.69 13.27 22.43
N CYS A 842 -10.95 12.84 22.44
CA CYS A 842 -11.39 11.57 21.87
C CYS A 842 -11.21 11.61 20.36
N ARG A 843 -10.40 10.72 19.77
CA ARG A 843 -10.17 10.66 18.31
C ARG A 843 -11.03 9.63 17.60
N LEU A 844 -12.21 9.36 18.16
CA LEU A 844 -13.36 8.91 17.38
C LEU A 844 -13.90 10.16 16.68
N ASP A 845 -13.74 10.21 15.37
CA ASP A 845 -13.96 11.42 14.58
C ASP A 845 -15.41 11.51 14.06
N THR A 846 -16.15 10.40 14.03
CA THR A 846 -17.54 10.32 13.54
C THR A 846 -18.45 9.53 14.49
N GLU A 847 -19.78 9.69 14.37
CA GLU A 847 -20.76 8.90 15.13
C GLU A 847 -20.68 7.40 14.81
N GLU A 848 -20.41 7.05 13.55
CA GLU A 848 -20.20 5.65 13.15
C GLU A 848 -19.00 5.04 13.87
N GLU A 849 -17.92 5.79 14.04
CA GLU A 849 -16.75 5.31 14.78
C GLU A 849 -17.03 5.09 16.26
N VAL A 850 -17.91 5.89 16.86
CA VAL A 850 -18.40 5.67 18.23
C VAL A 850 -19.18 4.36 18.29
N SER A 851 -20.11 4.15 17.37
CA SER A 851 -20.89 2.92 17.26
C SER A 851 -20.01 1.66 17.08
N VAL A 852 -19.00 1.73 16.21
CA VAL A 852 -18.02 0.66 16.00
C VAL A 852 -17.19 0.40 17.25
N TYR A 853 -16.71 1.47 17.90
CA TYR A 853 -15.99 1.36 19.15
C TYR A 853 -16.87 0.69 20.22
N GLU A 854 -18.08 1.18 20.48
CA GLU A 854 -18.98 0.63 21.51
C GLU A 854 -19.24 -0.86 21.32
N ALA A 855 -19.42 -1.32 20.07
CA ALA A 855 -19.59 -2.72 19.74
C ALA A 855 -18.36 -3.61 20.02
N GLY A 856 -17.17 -3.03 20.21
CA GLY A 856 -15.91 -3.75 20.45
C GLY A 856 -14.96 -3.79 19.26
N GLY A 857 -15.33 -3.20 18.13
CA GLY A 857 -14.61 -3.26 16.87
C GLY A 857 -15.56 -3.49 15.69
N VAL A 858 -15.02 -3.40 14.47
CA VAL A 858 -15.82 -3.46 13.23
C VAL A 858 -16.45 -4.83 13.01
N LEU A 859 -15.71 -5.90 13.31
CA LEU A 859 -16.20 -7.28 13.16
C LEU A 859 -17.30 -7.61 14.18
N GLN A 860 -17.15 -7.12 15.42
CA GLN A 860 -18.16 -7.27 16.47
C GLN A 860 -19.43 -6.48 16.12
N ARG A 861 -19.27 -5.24 15.62
CA ARG A 861 -20.40 -4.42 15.15
C ARG A 861 -21.18 -5.14 14.06
N PHE A 862 -20.48 -5.67 13.07
CA PHE A 862 -21.14 -6.42 12.01
C PHE A 862 -21.87 -7.65 12.54
N ALA A 863 -21.27 -8.42 13.45
CA ALA A 863 -21.92 -9.60 14.03
C ALA A 863 -23.23 -9.23 14.75
N GLN A 864 -23.25 -8.12 15.49
CA GLN A 864 -24.45 -7.60 16.17
C GLN A 864 -25.52 -7.21 15.14
N ASP A 865 -25.19 -6.36 14.18
CA ASP A 865 -26.13 -5.92 13.14
C ASP A 865 -26.69 -7.11 12.32
N PHE A 866 -25.85 -8.13 12.08
CA PHE A 866 -26.24 -9.34 11.38
C PHE A 866 -27.32 -10.12 12.15
N LEU A 867 -27.11 -10.36 13.45
CA LEU A 867 -28.04 -11.11 14.29
C LEU A 867 -29.36 -10.35 14.49
N GLU A 868 -29.30 -9.04 14.76
CA GLU A 868 -30.48 -8.17 14.86
C GLU A 868 -31.34 -8.23 13.59
N SER A 869 -30.71 -8.19 12.41
CA SER A 869 -31.43 -8.24 11.13
C SER A 869 -32.12 -9.60 10.85
N GLN A 870 -31.64 -10.70 11.43
CA GLN A 870 -32.28 -12.01 11.31
C GLN A 870 -33.50 -12.07 12.23
N GLU A 871 -33.38 -11.58 13.46
CA GLU A 871 -34.49 -11.51 14.42
C GLU A 871 -35.64 -10.67 13.87
N GLU A 872 -35.37 -9.49 13.29
CA GLU A 872 -36.40 -8.66 12.64
C GLU A 872 -37.11 -9.39 11.48
N LYS A 873 -36.37 -10.14 10.65
CA LYS A 873 -36.94 -10.91 9.54
C LYS A 873 -37.76 -12.09 10.03
N GLU A 874 -37.36 -12.74 11.11
CA GLU A 874 -38.14 -13.81 11.74
C GLU A 874 -39.41 -13.26 12.38
N GLN A 875 -39.34 -12.10 13.05
CA GLN A 875 -40.51 -11.39 13.58
C GLN A 875 -41.48 -10.92 12.49
N LEU A 876 -40.99 -10.51 11.31
CA LEU A 876 -41.82 -10.16 10.16
C LEU A 876 -42.44 -11.38 9.44
N ARG A 877 -41.87 -12.59 9.65
CA ARG A 877 -42.37 -13.85 9.09
C ARG A 877 -43.36 -14.57 10.01
N ALA A 878 -43.27 -14.34 11.32
CA ALA A 878 -44.20 -14.83 12.34
C ALA A 878 -45.48 -13.99 12.37
#